data_AF-A0A484Q8G8-F1
#
_entry.id   AF-A0A484Q8G8-F1
#
_cell.length_a   1.000
_cell.length_b   1.000
_cell.length_c   1.000
_cell.angle_alpha   90.00
_cell.angle_beta   90.00
_cell.angle_gamma   90.00
#
_symmetry.space_group_name_H-M   'P 1'
#
loop_
_entity.id
_entity.type
_entity.pdbx_description
1 polymer ?
#
loop_
_entity_poly.entity_id
_entity_poly.type
_entity_poly.pdbx_seq_one_letter_code
_entity_poly.pdbx_strand_id
1 'polypeptide(L)'
;MSTTRIHDEAPEGAFFHGHAEPRQGGVRIVGAKGGKGGGSARQPVESPDSLHSTAYAKVLDLVSEGPIVGPVHGLTGLLRDIYLEGTPIQNADGSLNFQGVQADFRAGTQEQDYIPGFPSAESTAAVGVELRASQPWVRLISNTDLSAVRLTLEVRGLRQQSTSIGDVSGYRVDYVIELQTDGGAWANVLTGAFDGKTTSVYARSHRIDLPPAASGWNVRVRRTTPNSDSSTIVDATFVQSITEIIDAKLRYPMSSLVGLQVDAAQFQSVPARGFHFRGRILSVPSNYEPESRSYSGAWDGIFKQAYTNNPAWVFYDMAASDRYGVRQRIGAARLSMLKWALYSIAQYCDEGVPDGFGGQEPRFTCNAYLQQEGDAYRVMSDLASVFRGMAYESSGSVMAAADMPGDPTYTYSSANVIDGRFSYTGSALRTRYTVAQVSWNDLSDQGRAKVEVVEDREAQARYGLRIVQVSAFGCTSRGQAVRAAKWRLLTSQVETQGVGFRVGLDQALVMPGKVIRVVDPHRAGRRIGGRIRTASTTVIEVDAEVGVRPGDRLVVNLPSGISESREISSAVGEFIHVDQTVWTVDSTEITADMVGLPGATLTITVTRPFSELPEPEAVWTVESEALSSQLYRVMSVSRQDAMTAQISAVQHEPGKFTSVDYGTKLDPVPITVVPPGVQPPPRDIVLSSYSVVDQGIARHVAQIRWAPPESQAISYQVQWRRDRSDWIEAGRTGSSSMELQDIRAGAYVVRVRAMNAMGVPSIWAYSAETQLQGDLAPPLALAHLNPTSLVFGVRLDWGFPAGPSIVERTELWYGQVNDLQQAIKLGDFAYPQATHTLMGLAAGAQLFFWGRLVDKNGEIGPWYPVSGGGVMGQASSDAGEILEYLQGQITETQLAQALIEKIDSGGESAVVVEQLVSQLAAMYAIKTQITDGGRTYLAGIGVGVENNEGIIESQVLVAADRFAVIHPNGTTTTSPFVIQGGQAFMNQAFIADGTITNAKIGQVIQSNNYIAGQQGWRIDKAGGFELNGSVSGQGRTHITNQGVRVYDANGFEVIRLGIW
;
A
#
# COMPACT_ATOMS: atom_id res chain seq x y z
N MET A 1 17.23 70.20 -40.30
CA MET A 1 16.16 70.55 -39.33
C MET A 1 16.39 69.64 -38.13
N SER A 2 17.01 70.10 -37.03
CA SER A 2 16.44 70.96 -35.96
C SER A 2 15.23 70.32 -35.26
N THR A 3 15.19 70.09 -33.95
CA THR A 3 16.19 70.25 -32.85
C THR A 3 15.66 69.47 -31.62
N THR A 4 16.40 68.93 -30.63
CA THR A 4 17.82 69.09 -30.20
C THR A 4 18.38 67.76 -29.64
N ARG A 5 19.63 67.75 -29.19
CA ARG A 5 20.33 66.73 -28.36
C ARG A 5 20.10 67.01 -26.84
N ILE A 6 20.62 66.31 -25.82
CA ILE A 6 21.87 65.54 -25.52
C ILE A 6 21.46 64.43 -24.50
N HIS A 7 21.76 63.12 -24.65
CA HIS A 7 23.00 62.38 -24.27
C HIS A 7 23.38 62.52 -22.76
N ASP A 8 23.86 61.52 -21.99
CA ASP A 8 24.47 60.20 -22.28
C ASP A 8 24.03 59.05 -21.30
N GLU A 9 24.73 57.90 -21.33
CA GLU A 9 24.40 56.57 -20.78
C GLU A 9 24.72 56.33 -19.28
N ALA A 10 24.17 55.24 -18.71
CA ALA A 10 24.64 54.58 -17.48
C ALA A 10 24.33 53.04 -17.49
N PRO A 11 25.24 52.14 -17.02
CA PRO A 11 25.14 50.69 -17.27
C PRO A 11 24.71 49.80 -16.07
N GLU A 12 24.65 48.48 -16.31
CA GLU A 12 24.24 47.40 -15.40
C GLU A 12 25.29 46.97 -14.34
N GLY A 13 24.83 46.20 -13.33
CA GLY A 13 25.66 45.31 -12.49
C GLY A 13 25.30 45.34 -10.99
N ALA A 14 25.55 44.29 -10.19
CA ALA A 14 25.88 42.89 -10.48
C ALA A 14 25.67 42.02 -9.21
N PHE A 15 25.59 40.68 -9.37
CA PHE A 15 25.81 39.73 -8.27
C PHE A 15 27.26 39.85 -7.75
N PHE A 16 27.53 39.59 -6.47
CA PHE A 16 28.83 39.00 -6.07
C PHE A 16 28.79 38.20 -4.77
N HIS A 17 29.60 37.14 -4.74
CA HIS A 17 29.90 36.30 -3.59
C HIS A 17 31.41 35.97 -3.67
N GLY A 18 32.17 36.12 -2.56
CA GLY A 18 33.48 35.46 -2.40
C GLY A 18 34.76 36.30 -2.55
N HIS A 19 35.54 36.31 -1.45
CA HIS A 19 37.01 36.23 -1.36
C HIS A 19 37.97 37.38 -1.76
N ALA A 20 38.68 37.83 -0.71
CA ALA A 20 40.15 37.99 -0.62
C ALA A 20 40.89 39.23 -1.18
N GLU A 21 42.03 39.50 -0.52
CA GLU A 21 43.03 40.57 -0.72
C GLU A 21 43.91 40.37 -1.97
N PRO A 22 44.72 41.35 -2.47
CA PRO A 22 45.33 42.47 -1.73
C PRO A 22 45.39 43.86 -2.41
N ARG A 23 46.00 44.83 -1.71
CA ARG A 23 46.28 46.23 -2.16
C ARG A 23 47.75 46.46 -2.53
N GLN A 24 48.07 47.23 -3.58
CA GLN A 24 49.30 48.04 -3.63
C GLN A 24 49.33 49.15 -4.73
N GLY A 25 49.99 50.28 -4.43
CA GLY A 25 50.19 51.46 -5.31
C GLY A 25 48.93 52.34 -5.48
N GLY A 26 48.93 53.68 -5.42
CA GLY A 26 49.94 54.72 -5.14
C GLY A 26 49.26 56.12 -5.24
N VAL A 27 49.89 57.31 -5.20
CA VAL A 27 51.30 57.74 -5.06
C VAL A 27 51.33 59.13 -4.36
N ARG A 28 52.35 59.38 -3.51
CA ARG A 28 53.14 60.61 -3.23
C ARG A 28 52.74 61.94 -3.95
N ILE A 29 52.89 63.17 -3.43
CA ILE A 29 53.75 63.85 -2.41
C ILE A 29 52.93 65.07 -1.85
N VAL A 30 53.32 66.03 -0.97
CA VAL A 30 54.54 66.45 -0.21
C VAL A 30 54.09 66.98 1.18
N GLY A 31 54.98 67.07 2.19
CA GLY A 31 54.72 67.87 3.41
C GLY A 31 55.63 67.56 4.61
N ALA A 32 56.92 67.90 4.57
CA ALA A 32 57.90 67.43 5.57
C ALA A 32 58.58 68.53 6.40
N LYS A 33 58.40 68.53 7.73
CA LYS A 33 59.38 69.05 8.71
C LYS A 33 59.07 68.61 10.15
N GLY A 34 60.12 68.36 10.95
CA GLY A 34 60.10 68.45 12.42
C GLY A 34 59.40 67.32 13.19
N GLY A 35 59.97 66.11 13.23
CA GLY A 35 59.47 65.05 14.12
C GLY A 35 60.14 65.04 15.50
N LYS A 36 59.33 64.95 16.58
CA LYS A 36 59.67 64.28 17.85
C LYS A 36 58.43 64.05 18.74
N GLY A 37 58.02 62.79 18.88
CA GLY A 37 57.20 62.28 19.99
C GLY A 37 55.73 62.72 20.08
N GLY A 38 54.82 61.96 19.45
CA GLY A 38 53.37 62.07 19.70
C GLY A 38 52.66 60.74 19.39
N GLY A 39 51.88 60.22 20.32
CA GLY A 39 51.12 58.97 20.14
C GLY A 39 49.79 59.21 19.42
N SER A 40 49.40 58.28 18.55
CA SER A 40 48.10 58.34 17.87
C SER A 40 46.97 57.96 18.82
N ALA A 41 46.06 58.89 19.10
CA ALA A 41 44.87 58.63 19.90
C ALA A 41 43.77 57.97 19.03
N ARG A 42 43.20 56.87 19.52
CA ARG A 42 42.05 56.20 18.89
C ARG A 42 40.80 57.09 18.99
N GLN A 43 40.02 57.18 17.92
CA GLN A 43 38.67 57.75 17.97
C GLN A 43 37.68 56.70 18.54
N PRO A 44 36.84 57.07 19.52
CA PRO A 44 35.76 56.22 20.01
C PRO A 44 34.76 55.84 18.92
N VAL A 45 34.19 54.64 19.02
CA VAL A 45 33.14 54.14 18.12
C VAL A 45 31.84 53.91 18.90
N GLU A 46 30.74 54.42 18.38
CA GLU A 46 29.39 54.14 18.90
C GLU A 46 28.75 52.98 18.13
N SER A 47 28.21 52.00 18.86
CA SER A 47 27.45 50.90 18.27
C SER A 47 26.10 51.41 17.73
N PRO A 48 25.53 50.80 16.68
CA PRO A 48 24.13 51.04 16.30
C PRO A 48 23.16 50.74 17.45
N ASP A 49 21.98 51.37 17.42
CA ASP A 49 20.89 51.00 18.32
C ASP A 49 20.31 49.64 17.90
N SER A 50 20.10 48.75 18.87
CA SER A 50 19.73 47.33 18.66
C SER A 50 18.42 46.93 19.33
N LEU A 51 17.74 47.85 20.02
CA LEU A 51 16.43 47.65 20.62
C LEU A 51 15.36 48.34 19.76
N HIS A 52 14.53 47.54 19.10
CA HIS A 52 13.43 47.97 18.23
C HIS A 52 12.09 47.45 18.74
N SER A 53 11.05 48.27 18.66
CA SER A 53 9.71 47.92 19.19
C SER A 53 9.07 46.81 18.35
N THR A 54 8.83 45.65 18.97
CA THR A 54 8.09 44.52 18.35
C THR A 54 6.58 44.73 18.50
N ALA A 55 5.85 44.72 17.39
CA ALA A 55 4.40 44.71 17.38
C ALA A 55 3.90 43.29 17.06
N TYR A 56 2.81 42.85 17.68
CA TYR A 56 2.25 41.52 17.45
C TYR A 56 0.95 41.62 16.64
N ALA A 57 0.85 40.84 15.57
CA ALA A 57 -0.41 40.60 14.88
C ALA A 57 -1.18 39.49 15.60
N LYS A 58 -2.50 39.67 15.73
CA LYS A 58 -3.42 38.71 16.35
C LYS A 58 -4.48 38.30 15.34
N VAL A 59 -4.68 37.00 15.17
CA VAL A 59 -5.67 36.41 14.25
C VAL A 59 -6.51 35.37 15.00
N LEU A 60 -7.81 35.32 14.72
CA LEU A 60 -8.73 34.30 15.22
C LEU A 60 -9.40 33.63 14.02
N ASP A 61 -9.05 32.36 13.77
CA ASP A 61 -9.54 31.59 12.63
C ASP A 61 -10.66 30.63 13.05
N LEU A 62 -11.72 30.56 12.24
CA LEU A 62 -12.72 29.50 12.29
C LEU A 62 -12.24 28.33 11.42
N VAL A 63 -11.81 27.23 12.05
CA VAL A 63 -11.23 26.08 11.33
C VAL A 63 -12.32 25.12 10.86
N SER A 64 -13.33 24.85 11.67
CA SER A 64 -14.41 23.92 11.34
C SER A 64 -15.64 24.09 12.23
N GLU A 65 -16.76 23.50 11.81
CA GLU A 65 -17.85 23.12 12.72
C GLU A 65 -17.38 22.00 13.64
N GLY A 66 -17.65 22.10 14.94
CA GLY A 66 -17.20 21.15 15.96
C GLY A 66 -18.29 20.22 16.53
N PRO A 67 -17.93 19.31 17.45
CA PRO A 67 -16.57 19.09 17.94
C PRO A 67 -15.69 18.38 16.90
N ILE A 68 -14.43 18.80 16.80
CA ILE A 68 -13.37 18.11 16.05
C ILE A 68 -12.35 17.49 17.01
N VAL A 69 -11.50 16.58 16.52
CA VAL A 69 -10.38 16.05 17.31
C VAL A 69 -9.24 17.07 17.42
N GLY A 70 -8.98 17.87 16.37
CA GLY A 70 -7.97 18.92 16.39
C GLY A 70 -6.59 18.44 15.92
N PRO A 71 -5.48 19.03 16.43
CA PRO A 71 -4.12 18.72 15.97
C PRO A 71 -3.80 17.22 15.91
N VAL A 72 -3.20 16.77 14.80
CA VAL A 72 -2.82 15.37 14.59
C VAL A 72 -1.79 14.88 15.64
N HIS A 73 -0.92 15.78 16.11
CA HIS A 73 0.07 15.53 17.16
C HIS A 73 -0.44 15.92 18.58
N GLY A 74 -1.74 16.20 18.73
CA GLY A 74 -2.35 16.62 19.99
C GLY A 74 -2.00 18.06 20.41
N LEU A 75 -2.56 18.50 21.55
CA LEU A 75 -2.42 19.90 22.01
C LEU A 75 -0.96 20.31 22.29
N THR A 76 -0.12 19.39 22.77
CA THR A 76 1.32 19.62 22.95
C THR A 76 2.07 19.77 21.63
N GLY A 77 1.53 19.22 20.53
CA GLY A 77 2.04 19.37 19.18
C GLY A 77 1.37 20.48 18.35
N LEU A 78 0.57 21.36 18.95
CA LEU A 78 -0.22 22.38 18.24
C LEU A 78 0.63 23.24 17.28
N LEU A 79 1.85 23.63 17.67
CA LEU A 79 2.76 24.42 16.83
C LEU A 79 3.39 23.62 15.67
N ARG A 80 3.36 22.28 15.72
CA ARG A 80 3.82 21.41 14.62
C ARG A 80 2.75 21.21 13.55
N ASP A 81 1.47 21.32 13.92
CA ASP A 81 0.33 21.17 12.99
C ASP A 81 -0.22 22.52 12.46
N ILE A 82 0.32 23.66 12.91
CA ILE A 82 0.04 24.97 12.33
C ILE A 82 1.20 25.39 11.41
N TYR A 83 0.86 25.78 10.18
CA TYR A 83 1.79 26.19 9.14
C TYR A 83 1.59 27.67 8.78
N LEU A 84 2.67 28.43 8.68
CA LEU A 84 2.69 29.82 8.21
C LEU A 84 3.47 29.87 6.88
N GLU A 85 2.86 30.41 5.82
CA GLU A 85 3.40 30.35 4.45
C GLU A 85 3.86 28.94 4.02
N GLY A 86 3.12 27.91 4.45
CA GLY A 86 3.44 26.50 4.19
C GLY A 86 4.59 25.92 5.01
N THR A 87 5.19 26.67 5.94
CA THR A 87 6.25 26.20 6.85
C THR A 87 5.66 25.95 8.25
N PRO A 88 5.85 24.76 8.88
CA PRO A 88 5.33 24.51 10.22
C PRO A 88 5.99 25.44 11.25
N ILE A 89 5.28 25.87 12.30
CA ILE A 89 5.90 26.73 13.33
C ILE A 89 6.98 25.96 14.10
N GLN A 90 6.72 24.68 14.40
CA GLN A 90 7.66 23.76 15.05
C GLN A 90 8.00 22.55 14.17
N ASN A 91 9.28 22.26 14.04
CA ASN A 91 9.80 21.09 13.35
C ASN A 91 9.66 19.80 14.19
N ALA A 92 9.87 18.65 13.56
CA ALA A 92 9.76 17.34 14.22
C ALA A 92 10.82 17.09 15.32
N ASP A 93 11.93 17.83 15.31
CA ASP A 93 12.98 17.83 16.35
C ASP A 93 12.68 18.79 17.52
N GLY A 94 11.56 19.53 17.45
CA GLY A 94 11.15 20.53 18.43
C GLY A 94 11.68 21.94 18.18
N SER A 95 12.55 22.15 17.18
CA SER A 95 13.05 23.49 16.81
C SER A 95 11.94 24.37 16.23
N LEU A 96 12.02 25.69 16.47
CA LEU A 96 11.01 26.66 16.02
C LEU A 96 11.52 27.44 14.79
N ASN A 97 10.77 27.37 13.69
CA ASN A 97 11.03 28.16 12.48
C ASN A 97 10.65 29.64 12.66
N PHE A 98 9.64 29.91 13.50
CA PHE A 98 9.17 31.26 13.82
C PHE A 98 9.21 31.48 15.33
N GLN A 99 9.81 32.59 15.77
CA GLN A 99 10.05 32.88 17.19
C GLN A 99 8.94 33.78 17.75
N GLY A 100 8.65 33.67 19.06
CA GLY A 100 7.65 34.53 19.72
C GLY A 100 6.20 34.29 19.26
N VAL A 101 5.93 33.21 18.54
CA VAL A 101 4.57 32.81 18.13
C VAL A 101 3.85 32.13 19.29
N GLN A 102 2.58 32.48 19.49
CA GLN A 102 1.69 31.84 20.46
C GLN A 102 0.42 31.35 19.74
N ALA A 103 -0.07 30.17 20.09
CA ALA A 103 -1.29 29.60 19.55
C ALA A 103 -2.15 29.01 20.68
N ASP A 104 -3.46 29.19 20.59
CA ASP A 104 -4.47 28.58 21.45
C ASP A 104 -5.59 27.97 20.59
N PHE A 105 -6.17 26.85 21.03
CA PHE A 105 -7.09 26.03 20.25
C PHE A 105 -8.37 25.70 21.03
N ARG A 106 -9.50 25.70 20.32
CA ARG A 106 -10.80 25.24 20.83
C ARG A 106 -11.38 24.20 19.88
N ALA A 107 -11.71 23.03 20.41
CA ALA A 107 -12.20 21.89 19.64
C ALA A 107 -13.61 22.06 19.04
N GLY A 108 -14.35 23.10 19.44
CA GLY A 108 -15.74 23.30 19.04
C GLY A 108 -16.71 22.43 19.84
N THR A 109 -16.53 22.33 21.16
CA THR A 109 -17.56 21.70 22.02
C THR A 109 -18.68 22.69 22.35
N GLN A 110 -19.77 22.20 22.94
CA GLN A 110 -20.91 23.03 23.35
C GLN A 110 -20.53 24.00 24.49
N GLU A 111 -19.84 23.50 25.53
CA GLU A 111 -19.50 24.24 26.75
C GLU A 111 -18.11 24.90 26.72
N GLN A 112 -17.53 25.10 25.53
CA GLN A 112 -16.15 25.57 25.42
C GLN A 112 -15.92 27.01 25.89
N ASP A 113 -14.76 27.22 26.51
CA ASP A 113 -14.30 28.54 26.91
C ASP A 113 -13.87 29.43 25.74
N TYR A 114 -13.91 30.74 25.98
CA TYR A 114 -13.39 31.76 25.07
C TYR A 114 -11.86 31.65 24.94
N ILE A 115 -11.28 32.29 23.91
CA ILE A 115 -9.83 32.40 23.75
C ILE A 115 -9.39 33.76 24.34
N PRO A 116 -8.51 33.80 25.36
CA PRO A 116 -8.08 35.06 25.97
C PRO A 116 -7.40 36.02 25.00
N GLY A 117 -7.64 37.32 25.19
CA GLY A 117 -7.03 38.40 24.44
C GLY A 117 -7.58 38.63 23.03
N PHE A 118 -8.83 38.20 22.76
CA PHE A 118 -9.57 38.45 21.53
C PHE A 118 -11.07 38.69 21.83
N PRO A 119 -11.69 39.76 21.28
CA PRO A 119 -11.27 41.16 21.44
C PRO A 119 -11.46 41.62 22.91
N SER A 120 -11.03 42.84 23.26
CA SER A 120 -11.06 43.32 24.65
C SER A 120 -11.42 44.80 24.81
N ALA A 121 -12.04 45.13 25.94
CA ALA A 121 -12.16 46.49 26.45
C ALA A 121 -10.95 46.82 27.34
N GLU A 122 -10.41 48.03 27.21
CA GLU A 122 -9.14 48.44 27.80
C GLU A 122 -9.26 49.77 28.56
N SER A 123 -8.67 49.85 29.75
CA SER A 123 -8.57 51.07 30.57
C SER A 123 -7.12 51.28 31.01
N THR A 124 -6.47 52.34 30.53
CA THR A 124 -5.04 52.56 30.77
C THR A 124 -4.79 53.63 31.83
N ALA A 125 -4.16 53.22 32.93
CA ALA A 125 -3.61 54.12 33.93
C ALA A 125 -2.12 54.38 33.66
N ALA A 126 -1.75 55.66 33.52
CA ALA A 126 -0.35 56.07 33.52
C ALA A 126 0.26 55.87 34.92
N VAL A 127 1.51 55.37 34.97
CA VAL A 127 2.23 55.07 36.21
C VAL A 127 3.49 55.94 36.30
N GLY A 128 4.37 55.88 35.30
CA GLY A 128 5.55 56.74 35.19
C GLY A 128 6.61 56.57 36.31
N VAL A 129 6.59 55.48 37.06
CA VAL A 129 7.47 55.27 38.23
C VAL A 129 8.78 54.60 37.81
N GLU A 130 9.90 55.14 38.28
CA GLU A 130 11.23 54.52 38.09
C GLU A 130 11.32 53.19 38.87
N LEU A 131 11.72 52.13 38.19
CA LEU A 131 11.90 50.79 38.74
C LEU A 131 13.34 50.62 39.24
N ARG A 132 13.54 50.64 40.56
CA ARG A 132 14.85 50.49 41.21
C ARG A 132 15.01 49.08 41.80
N ALA A 133 16.23 48.56 41.83
CA ALA A 133 16.53 47.23 42.38
C ALA A 133 16.23 47.14 43.89
N SER A 134 16.38 48.27 44.61
CA SER A 134 16.10 48.40 46.05
C SER A 134 14.62 48.60 46.39
N GLN A 135 13.77 48.95 45.43
CA GLN A 135 12.36 49.28 45.68
C GLN A 135 11.45 48.67 44.61
N PRO A 136 10.72 47.58 44.92
CA PRO A 136 9.76 46.98 44.00
C PRO A 136 8.57 47.93 43.77
N TRP A 137 8.06 47.95 42.54
CA TRP A 137 6.76 48.56 42.26
C TRP A 137 5.67 47.52 42.55
N VAL A 138 4.62 47.90 43.30
CA VAL A 138 3.51 47.02 43.67
C VAL A 138 2.18 47.73 43.47
N ARG A 139 1.19 47.04 42.91
CA ARG A 139 -0.16 47.55 42.64
C ARG A 139 -1.22 46.52 43.05
N LEU A 140 -2.13 46.93 43.93
CA LEU A 140 -3.37 46.21 44.21
C LEU A 140 -4.38 46.44 43.08
N ILE A 141 -5.10 45.38 42.70
CA ILE A 141 -6.13 45.33 41.68
C ILE A 141 -7.34 44.61 42.31
N SER A 142 -8.40 45.35 42.64
CA SER A 142 -9.59 44.83 43.32
C SER A 142 -10.80 44.59 42.41
N ASN A 143 -10.68 44.87 41.11
CA ASN A 143 -11.74 44.66 40.14
C ASN A 143 -11.69 43.23 39.58
N THR A 144 -12.45 42.30 40.18
CA THR A 144 -12.41 40.87 39.84
C THR A 144 -13.02 40.52 38.47
N ASP A 145 -13.64 41.47 37.76
CA ASP A 145 -14.11 41.26 36.37
C ASP A 145 -12.97 41.26 35.33
N LEU A 146 -11.79 41.77 35.70
CA LEU A 146 -10.63 41.85 34.82
C LEU A 146 -10.13 40.46 34.38
N SER A 147 -9.79 40.35 33.10
CA SER A 147 -9.29 39.13 32.48
C SER A 147 -7.75 39.13 32.41
N ALA A 148 -7.16 40.31 32.30
CA ALA A 148 -5.72 40.52 32.32
C ALA A 148 -5.34 41.95 32.76
N VAL A 149 -4.06 42.15 33.07
CA VAL A 149 -3.44 43.48 33.01
C VAL A 149 -2.26 43.48 32.05
N ARG A 150 -2.07 44.59 31.34
CA ARG A 150 -0.89 44.83 30.50
C ARG A 150 -0.01 45.89 31.13
N LEU A 151 1.19 45.48 31.53
CA LEU A 151 2.22 46.33 32.12
C LEU A 151 3.16 46.81 31.01
N THR A 152 3.25 48.12 30.79
CA THR A 152 4.25 48.67 29.87
C THR A 152 5.47 49.13 30.66
N LEU A 153 6.62 48.55 30.32
CA LEU A 153 7.92 48.90 30.89
C LEU A 153 8.73 49.66 29.84
N GLU A 154 9.42 50.73 30.22
CA GLU A 154 10.25 51.54 29.30
C GLU A 154 11.67 51.77 29.82
N VAL A 155 12.60 52.00 28.89
CA VAL A 155 13.94 52.53 29.15
C VAL A 155 14.14 53.81 28.36
N ARG A 156 14.73 54.83 28.99
CA ARG A 156 14.89 56.17 28.39
C ARG A 156 16.33 56.33 27.88
N GLY A 157 16.66 55.55 26.87
CA GLY A 157 18.02 55.19 26.50
C GLY A 157 18.53 53.98 27.31
N LEU A 158 19.36 53.16 26.68
CA LEU A 158 20.09 52.06 27.32
C LEU A 158 21.45 51.96 26.64
N ARG A 159 22.54 52.23 27.38
CA ARG A 159 23.91 52.20 26.84
C ARG A 159 24.98 52.17 27.93
N GLN A 160 26.16 51.68 27.60
CA GLN A 160 27.37 51.80 28.40
C GLN A 160 28.50 52.40 27.56
N GLN A 161 29.24 53.36 28.13
CA GLN A 161 30.48 53.88 27.56
C GLN A 161 31.69 53.26 28.28
N SER A 162 32.67 52.79 27.50
CA SER A 162 33.89 52.18 28.02
C SER A 162 34.87 53.25 28.53
N THR A 163 35.26 53.12 29.80
CA THR A 163 36.17 54.06 30.49
C THR A 163 37.63 54.00 30.02
N SER A 164 38.02 52.96 29.27
CA SER A 164 39.40 52.76 28.79
C SER A 164 39.63 53.13 27.33
N ILE A 165 38.58 53.09 26.50
CA ILE A 165 38.66 53.29 25.04
C ILE A 165 37.57 54.21 24.46
N GLY A 166 36.64 54.68 25.30
CA GLY A 166 35.59 55.66 24.93
C GLY A 166 34.41 55.11 24.12
N ASP A 167 34.52 53.90 23.57
CA ASP A 167 33.47 53.25 22.77
C ASP A 167 32.13 53.14 23.51
N VAL A 168 31.02 53.20 22.78
CA VAL A 168 29.65 53.08 23.33
C VAL A 168 28.98 51.80 22.84
N SER A 169 28.59 50.93 23.79
CA SER A 169 27.92 49.65 23.57
C SER A 169 26.52 49.62 24.18
N GLY A 170 25.81 48.51 23.97
CA GLY A 170 24.61 48.18 24.72
C GLY A 170 24.88 47.94 26.22
N TYR A 171 23.80 47.83 26.98
CA TYR A 171 23.78 47.47 28.40
C TYR A 171 22.61 46.52 28.67
N ARG A 172 22.58 45.88 29.85
CA ARG A 172 21.55 44.90 30.22
C ARG A 172 20.93 45.22 31.58
N VAL A 173 19.59 45.18 31.65
CA VAL A 173 18.81 45.26 32.89
C VAL A 173 17.75 44.17 32.93
N ASP A 174 17.94 43.21 33.81
CA ASP A 174 17.02 42.12 34.12
C ASP A 174 15.93 42.56 35.11
N TYR A 175 14.73 42.00 34.94
CA TYR A 175 13.56 42.24 35.78
C TYR A 175 12.62 41.02 35.84
N VAL A 176 11.76 41.01 36.85
CA VAL A 176 10.76 39.97 37.12
C VAL A 176 9.41 40.63 37.39
N ILE A 177 8.34 40.00 36.93
CA ILE A 177 6.95 40.33 37.21
C ILE A 177 6.35 39.18 38.03
N GLU A 178 5.72 39.52 39.14
CA GLU A 178 5.17 38.57 40.11
C GLU A 178 3.70 38.91 40.39
N LEU A 179 2.89 37.88 40.60
CA LEU A 179 1.45 37.98 40.87
C LEU A 179 1.12 37.30 42.20
N GLN A 180 0.19 37.89 42.95
CA GLN A 180 -0.36 37.34 44.18
C GLN A 180 -1.88 37.38 44.11
N THR A 181 -2.53 36.22 43.97
CA THR A 181 -4.00 36.09 43.97
C THR A 181 -4.52 35.94 45.40
N ASP A 182 -5.61 36.64 45.74
CA ASP A 182 -6.33 36.51 47.02
C ASP A 182 -5.46 36.50 48.29
N GLY A 183 -4.38 37.30 48.28
CA GLY A 183 -3.45 37.42 49.40
C GLY A 183 -2.53 36.21 49.63
N GLY A 184 -2.49 35.24 48.70
CA GLY A 184 -1.67 34.03 48.78
C GLY A 184 -0.16 34.24 48.64
N ALA A 185 0.56 33.25 48.11
CA ALA A 185 1.97 33.38 47.80
C ALA A 185 2.21 34.26 46.56
N TRP A 186 3.41 34.85 46.46
CA TRP A 186 3.87 35.51 45.23
C TRP A 186 4.39 34.48 44.24
N ALA A 187 3.77 34.41 43.05
CA ALA A 187 4.21 33.58 41.93
C ALA A 187 4.94 34.44 40.90
N ASN A 188 6.08 33.96 40.38
CA ASN A 188 6.75 34.57 39.23
C ASN A 188 5.95 34.25 37.96
N VAL A 189 5.44 35.29 37.28
CA VAL A 189 4.61 35.15 36.06
C VAL A 189 5.36 35.55 34.80
N LEU A 190 6.42 36.37 34.91
CA LEU A 190 7.30 36.68 33.79
C LEU A 190 8.68 37.08 34.29
N THR A 191 9.74 36.54 33.67
CA THR A 191 11.12 37.01 33.83
C THR A 191 11.62 37.51 32.48
N GLY A 192 12.34 38.64 32.45
CA GLY A 192 12.82 39.24 31.22
C GLY A 192 13.93 40.25 31.44
N ALA A 193 14.45 40.80 30.35
CA ALA A 193 15.49 41.83 30.39
C ALA A 193 15.28 42.86 29.28
N PHE A 194 15.80 44.06 29.50
CA PHE A 194 16.23 44.95 28.42
C PHE A 194 17.70 44.64 28.15
N ASP A 195 18.06 44.27 26.94
CA ASP A 195 19.42 43.85 26.59
C ASP A 195 19.78 44.39 25.20
N GLY A 196 20.79 45.25 25.12
CA GLY A 196 21.20 45.92 23.88
C GLY A 196 21.37 47.42 24.03
N LYS A 197 21.37 48.15 22.91
CA LYS A 197 21.55 49.61 22.87
C LYS A 197 20.29 50.34 22.38
N THR A 198 19.96 51.47 23.01
CA THR A 198 19.11 52.49 22.40
C THR A 198 19.50 53.90 22.88
N THR A 199 19.39 54.88 21.99
CA THR A 199 19.49 56.32 22.27
C THR A 199 18.15 56.99 22.52
N SER A 200 17.05 56.33 22.15
CA SER A 200 15.67 56.82 22.26
C SER A 200 14.88 56.11 23.37
N VAL A 201 13.61 56.48 23.57
CA VAL A 201 12.72 55.75 24.49
C VAL A 201 12.31 54.43 23.85
N TYR A 202 12.61 53.31 24.51
CA TYR A 202 12.17 51.98 24.10
C TYR A 202 11.22 51.42 25.16
N ALA A 203 10.01 51.07 24.73
CA ALA A 203 8.96 50.53 25.60
C ALA A 203 8.55 49.12 25.14
N ARG A 204 8.20 48.26 26.09
CA ARG A 204 7.67 46.91 25.85
C ARG A 204 6.48 46.63 26.77
N SER A 205 5.40 46.11 26.21
CA SER A 205 4.17 45.79 26.96
C SER A 205 4.06 44.29 27.21
N HIS A 206 3.81 43.90 28.46
CA HIS A 206 3.60 42.52 28.89
C HIS A 206 2.15 42.34 29.34
N ARG A 207 1.36 41.52 28.64
CA ARG A 207 0.06 41.06 29.15
C ARG A 207 0.31 39.95 30.17
N ILE A 208 -0.32 40.09 31.34
CA ILE A 208 -0.36 39.13 32.43
C ILE A 208 -1.83 38.76 32.60
N ASP A 209 -2.20 37.54 32.20
CA ASP A 209 -3.55 37.02 32.40
C ASP A 209 -3.82 36.76 33.89
N LEU A 210 -5.05 37.04 34.33
CA LEU A 210 -5.42 37.01 35.74
C LEU A 210 -6.24 35.74 36.03
N PRO A 211 -5.78 34.85 36.95
CA PRO A 211 -6.55 33.68 37.35
C PRO A 211 -7.75 34.12 38.22
N PRO A 212 -8.87 33.38 38.25
CA PRO A 212 -10.05 33.75 39.03
C PRO A 212 -9.72 34.07 40.50
N ALA A 213 -10.32 35.15 41.02
CA ALA A 213 -10.07 35.67 42.36
C ALA A 213 -11.37 36.13 43.04
N ALA A 214 -11.46 35.98 44.36
CA ALA A 214 -12.60 36.41 45.17
C ALA A 214 -12.48 37.84 45.73
N SER A 215 -11.23 38.32 45.88
CA SER A 215 -10.87 39.63 46.44
C SER A 215 -9.93 40.45 45.54
N GLY A 216 -9.26 39.79 44.60
CA GLY A 216 -8.43 40.41 43.57
C GLY A 216 -6.97 39.95 43.62
N TRP A 217 -6.08 40.80 43.12
CA TRP A 217 -4.66 40.48 42.95
C TRP A 217 -3.75 41.63 43.36
N ASN A 218 -2.56 41.32 43.86
CA ASN A 218 -1.43 42.24 43.84
C ASN A 218 -0.47 41.86 42.71
N VAL A 219 -0.06 42.86 41.93
CA VAL A 219 0.97 42.74 40.89
C VAL A 219 2.22 43.44 41.37
N ARG A 220 3.38 42.80 41.23
CA ARG A 220 4.70 43.34 41.59
C ARG A 220 5.62 43.30 40.38
N VAL A 221 6.37 44.38 40.17
CA VAL A 221 7.51 44.42 39.24
C VAL A 221 8.78 44.67 40.05
N ARG A 222 9.81 43.85 39.81
CA ARG A 222 11.11 43.89 40.46
C ARG A 222 12.22 43.95 39.42
N ARG A 223 13.03 45.00 39.44
CA ARG A 223 14.34 44.99 38.79
C ARG A 223 15.30 44.10 39.60
N THR A 224 16.08 43.26 38.93
CA THR A 224 17.03 42.33 39.59
C THR A 224 18.48 42.73 39.38
N THR A 225 18.85 43.33 38.24
CA THR A 225 20.15 43.99 38.06
C THR A 225 20.23 45.23 38.96
N PRO A 226 21.28 45.44 39.76
CA PRO A 226 21.47 46.69 40.52
C PRO A 226 21.36 47.94 39.64
N ASN A 227 20.98 49.08 40.24
CA ASN A 227 21.10 50.38 39.57
C ASN A 227 22.58 50.78 39.44
N SER A 228 22.96 51.41 38.34
CA SER A 228 24.32 51.91 38.14
C SER A 228 24.49 53.33 38.67
N ASP A 229 25.50 53.53 39.53
CA ASP A 229 25.94 54.87 39.97
C ASP A 229 26.99 55.49 39.00
N SER A 230 27.30 54.82 37.88
CA SER A 230 28.30 55.30 36.91
C SER A 230 27.71 56.29 35.91
N SER A 231 28.33 57.47 35.78
CA SER A 231 27.99 58.44 34.74
C SER A 231 28.25 57.95 33.30
N THR A 232 28.93 56.81 33.13
CA THR A 232 29.14 56.17 31.82
C THR A 232 28.07 55.14 31.46
N ILE A 233 27.11 54.85 32.35
CA ILE A 233 26.02 53.90 32.11
C ILE A 233 24.70 54.67 32.12
N VAL A 234 23.81 54.34 31.17
CA VAL A 234 22.43 54.78 31.15
C VAL A 234 21.55 53.54 31.20
N ASP A 235 20.86 53.35 32.31
CA ASP A 235 20.11 52.14 32.65
C ASP A 235 18.75 52.45 33.30
N ALA A 236 18.24 53.67 33.13
CA ALA A 236 17.03 54.17 33.78
C ALA A 236 15.77 53.48 33.23
N THR A 237 15.20 52.58 34.05
CA THR A 237 14.06 51.72 33.74
C THR A 237 12.80 52.17 34.48
N PHE A 238 11.64 52.21 33.82
CA PHE A 238 10.38 52.69 34.40
C PHE A 238 9.21 51.71 34.16
N VAL A 239 8.26 51.69 35.09
CA VAL A 239 6.89 51.20 34.85
C VAL A 239 6.10 52.37 34.25
N GLN A 240 5.88 52.35 32.94
CA GLN A 240 5.24 53.43 32.20
C GLN A 240 3.74 53.49 32.48
N SER A 241 3.04 52.36 32.34
CA SER A 241 1.59 52.25 32.50
C SER A 241 1.15 50.85 32.93
N ILE A 242 -0.06 50.78 33.49
CA ILE A 242 -0.82 49.54 33.64
C ILE A 242 -2.15 49.71 32.91
N THR A 243 -2.45 48.81 31.98
CA THR A 243 -3.74 48.72 31.29
C THR A 243 -4.54 47.59 31.92
N GLU A 244 -5.68 47.92 32.52
CA GLU A 244 -6.69 46.96 32.96
C GLU A 244 -7.47 46.48 31.73
N ILE A 245 -7.61 45.16 31.57
CA ILE A 245 -8.22 44.54 30.38
C ILE A 245 -9.38 43.62 30.79
N ILE A 246 -10.56 43.87 30.22
CA ILE A 246 -11.69 42.95 30.25
C ILE A 246 -11.80 42.37 28.84
N ASP A 247 -11.57 41.07 28.69
CA ASP A 247 -11.81 40.40 27.41
C ASP A 247 -13.33 40.29 27.17
N ALA A 248 -13.77 40.48 25.93
CA ALA A 248 -15.12 40.12 25.55
C ALA A 248 -15.21 38.59 25.53
N LYS A 249 -15.88 38.01 26.54
CA LYS A 249 -15.99 36.55 26.77
C LYS A 249 -16.91 35.86 25.75
N LEU A 250 -16.67 36.10 24.46
CA LEU A 250 -17.39 35.57 23.32
C LEU A 250 -17.03 34.08 23.14
N ARG A 251 -17.91 33.21 23.66
CA ARG A 251 -17.91 31.79 23.35
C ARG A 251 -18.66 31.55 22.04
N TYR A 252 -18.16 30.63 21.21
CA TYR A 252 -18.78 30.24 19.94
C TYR A 252 -19.12 28.75 19.97
N PRO A 253 -20.24 28.32 20.58
CA PRO A 253 -20.56 26.90 20.75
C PRO A 253 -20.62 26.13 19.43
N MET A 254 -20.04 24.93 19.43
CA MET A 254 -19.93 24.03 18.27
C MET A 254 -19.11 24.60 17.09
N SER A 255 -18.22 25.56 17.33
CA SER A 255 -17.29 26.10 16.32
C SER A 255 -15.84 25.92 16.77
N SER A 256 -15.02 25.22 15.98
CA SER A 256 -13.60 25.02 16.31
C SER A 256 -12.76 26.22 15.87
N LEU A 257 -11.97 26.75 16.80
CA LEU A 257 -11.22 28.00 16.64
C LEU A 257 -9.73 27.80 16.88
N VAL A 258 -8.89 28.56 16.17
CA VAL A 258 -7.49 28.79 16.52
C VAL A 258 -7.27 30.29 16.72
N GLY A 259 -6.80 30.67 17.91
CA GLY A 259 -6.25 32.00 18.16
C GLY A 259 -4.74 31.95 17.94
N LEU A 260 -4.21 32.85 17.13
CA LEU A 260 -2.79 32.93 16.79
C LEU A 260 -2.26 34.35 17.04
N GLN A 261 -1.11 34.46 17.71
CA GLN A 261 -0.34 35.69 17.84
C GLN A 261 1.05 35.49 17.22
N VAL A 262 1.43 36.34 16.27
CA VAL A 262 2.74 36.33 15.59
C VAL A 262 3.42 37.69 15.72
N ASP A 263 4.76 37.70 15.71
CA ASP A 263 5.55 38.93 15.65
C ASP A 263 5.48 39.54 14.24
N ALA A 264 5.02 40.78 14.14
CA ALA A 264 4.90 41.50 12.87
C ALA A 264 6.27 41.91 12.29
N ALA A 265 7.36 41.82 13.06
CA ALA A 265 8.72 41.99 12.52
C ALA A 265 9.13 40.83 11.59
N GLN A 266 8.48 39.67 11.67
CA GLN A 266 8.81 38.48 10.87
C GLN A 266 8.04 38.40 9.54
N PHE A 267 6.97 39.18 9.35
CA PHE A 267 6.08 39.09 8.18
C PHE A 267 5.66 40.48 7.67
N GLN A 268 5.76 40.71 6.36
CA GLN A 268 5.35 41.99 5.73
C GLN A 268 3.82 42.21 5.71
N SER A 269 3.05 41.14 5.89
CA SER A 269 1.59 41.10 5.98
C SER A 269 1.17 39.96 6.92
N VAL A 270 -0.12 39.86 7.26
CA VAL A 270 -0.62 38.67 7.99
C VAL A 270 -0.39 37.43 7.11
N PRO A 271 0.36 36.41 7.58
CA PRO A 271 0.73 35.27 6.74
C PRO A 271 -0.44 34.34 6.44
N ALA A 272 -0.37 33.62 5.33
CA ALA A 272 -1.24 32.50 5.00
C ALA A 272 -1.07 31.37 6.03
N ARG A 273 -2.18 30.74 6.44
CA ARG A 273 -2.22 29.78 7.56
C ARG A 273 -2.81 28.44 7.11
N GLY A 274 -2.16 27.34 7.49
CA GLY A 274 -2.60 25.97 7.24
C GLY A 274 -2.69 25.16 8.54
N PHE A 275 -3.65 24.23 8.60
CA PHE A 275 -3.97 23.44 9.80
C PHE A 275 -4.01 21.94 9.47
N HIS A 276 -3.08 21.16 10.03
CA HIS A 276 -3.01 19.71 9.86
C HIS A 276 -3.76 19.00 11.00
N PHE A 277 -5.09 19.09 10.96
CA PHE A 277 -5.98 18.64 12.04
C PHE A 277 -6.83 17.41 11.64
N ARG A 278 -7.06 16.51 12.59
CA ARG A 278 -8.13 15.50 12.52
C ARG A 278 -9.49 16.21 12.68
N GLY A 279 -10.40 15.93 11.74
CA GLY A 279 -11.69 16.60 11.59
C GLY A 279 -12.77 16.23 12.62
N ARG A 280 -14.03 16.38 12.21
CA ARG A 280 -15.23 16.22 13.05
C ARG A 280 -15.32 14.85 13.74
N ILE A 281 -15.75 14.86 14.99
CA ILE A 281 -16.23 13.67 15.70
C ILE A 281 -17.65 13.39 15.18
N LEU A 282 -17.89 12.16 14.74
CA LEU A 282 -19.11 11.74 14.05
C LEU A 282 -19.90 10.74 14.91
N SER A 283 -21.18 10.57 14.58
CA SER A 283 -22.00 9.47 15.10
C SER A 283 -21.70 8.18 14.32
N VAL A 284 -21.03 7.22 14.95
CA VAL A 284 -20.63 5.93 14.35
C VAL A 284 -21.23 4.74 15.14
N PRO A 285 -21.37 3.53 14.56
CA PRO A 285 -21.97 2.39 15.27
C PRO A 285 -21.31 2.07 16.62
N SER A 286 -22.13 1.69 17.59
CA SER A 286 -21.71 1.19 18.92
C SER A 286 -20.64 0.09 18.82
N ASN A 287 -20.79 -0.83 17.86
CA ASN A 287 -19.93 -1.98 17.60
C ASN A 287 -18.77 -1.73 16.61
N TYR A 288 -18.61 -0.52 16.08
CA TYR A 288 -17.54 -0.18 15.14
C TYR A 288 -16.35 0.45 15.88
N GLU A 289 -15.13 0.02 15.60
CA GLU A 289 -13.93 0.64 16.17
C GLU A 289 -13.11 1.37 15.08
N PRO A 290 -13.14 2.72 15.01
CA PRO A 290 -12.59 3.46 13.88
C PRO A 290 -11.08 3.33 13.65
N GLU A 291 -10.27 3.17 14.70
CA GLU A 291 -8.81 3.12 14.54
C GLU A 291 -8.34 1.78 13.93
N SER A 292 -8.95 0.66 14.34
CA SER A 292 -8.73 -0.67 13.76
C SER A 292 -9.67 -1.02 12.60
N ARG A 293 -10.64 -0.15 12.30
CA ARG A 293 -11.70 -0.32 11.27
C ARG A 293 -12.51 -1.61 11.38
N SER A 294 -12.61 -2.16 12.58
CA SER A 294 -13.24 -3.46 12.86
C SER A 294 -14.66 -3.32 13.40
N TYR A 295 -15.50 -4.34 13.20
CA TYR A 295 -16.90 -4.38 13.63
C TYR A 295 -17.11 -5.61 14.53
N SER A 296 -17.52 -5.43 15.78
CA SER A 296 -17.58 -6.47 16.81
C SER A 296 -19.01 -6.97 17.10
N GLY A 297 -19.40 -8.06 16.44
CA GLY A 297 -20.74 -8.63 16.57
C GLY A 297 -21.83 -7.83 15.82
N ALA A 298 -23.09 -8.20 16.04
CA ALA A 298 -24.22 -7.56 15.37
C ALA A 298 -24.51 -6.16 15.91
N TRP A 299 -24.85 -5.21 15.03
CA TRP A 299 -25.18 -3.84 15.43
C TRP A 299 -26.63 -3.72 15.92
N ASP A 300 -26.81 -3.16 17.11
CA ASP A 300 -28.10 -2.83 17.73
C ASP A 300 -28.78 -1.57 17.14
N GLY A 301 -28.07 -0.82 16.30
CA GLY A 301 -28.54 0.45 15.74
C GLY A 301 -28.25 1.68 16.62
N ILE A 302 -27.51 1.53 17.73
CA ILE A 302 -27.10 2.62 18.64
C ILE A 302 -25.78 3.25 18.13
N PHE A 303 -25.63 4.57 18.28
CA PHE A 303 -24.42 5.29 17.89
C PHE A 303 -23.56 5.69 19.10
N LYS A 304 -22.23 5.60 18.95
CA LYS A 304 -21.23 6.28 19.79
C LYS A 304 -20.62 7.48 19.05
N GLN A 305 -20.00 8.40 19.77
CA GLN A 305 -19.28 9.54 19.17
C GLN A 305 -17.81 9.16 18.98
N ALA A 306 -17.30 9.19 17.75
CA ALA A 306 -15.88 8.94 17.45
C ALA A 306 -15.46 9.58 16.11
N TYR A 307 -14.16 9.80 15.92
CA TYR A 307 -13.62 10.25 14.64
C TYR A 307 -13.46 9.08 13.66
N THR A 308 -13.90 9.27 12.41
CA THR A 308 -13.60 8.38 11.29
C THR A 308 -13.59 9.18 9.98
N ASN A 309 -12.86 8.69 8.97
CA ASN A 309 -12.94 9.16 7.60
C ASN A 309 -13.54 8.11 6.64
N ASN A 310 -14.23 7.09 7.18
CA ASN A 310 -15.08 6.20 6.39
C ASN A 310 -16.18 7.04 5.70
N PRO A 311 -16.29 7.02 4.36
CA PRO A 311 -17.16 7.93 3.63
C PRO A 311 -18.66 7.68 3.88
N ALA A 312 -19.06 6.48 4.30
CA ALA A 312 -20.45 6.19 4.65
C ALA A 312 -20.89 6.91 5.94
N TRP A 313 -20.02 7.02 6.94
CA TRP A 313 -20.32 7.77 8.17
C TRP A 313 -20.19 9.28 7.98
N VAL A 314 -19.31 9.75 7.09
CA VAL A 314 -19.27 11.16 6.64
C VAL A 314 -20.57 11.54 5.90
N PHE A 315 -21.07 10.67 5.01
CA PHE A 315 -22.37 10.84 4.36
C PHE A 315 -23.52 10.86 5.38
N TYR A 316 -23.47 9.99 6.39
CA TYR A 316 -24.47 9.99 7.47
C TYR A 316 -24.45 11.29 8.28
N ASP A 317 -23.29 11.82 8.66
CA ASP A 317 -23.18 13.10 9.39
C ASP A 317 -23.78 14.26 8.59
N MET A 318 -23.50 14.33 7.28
CA MET A 318 -24.10 15.33 6.38
C MET A 318 -25.63 15.16 6.25
N ALA A 319 -26.15 13.93 6.28
CA ALA A 319 -27.59 13.65 6.33
C ALA A 319 -28.24 13.92 7.70
N ALA A 320 -27.47 13.83 8.78
CA ALA A 320 -27.94 13.82 10.17
C ALA A 320 -27.70 15.13 10.94
N SER A 321 -27.03 16.12 10.35
CA SER A 321 -26.81 17.46 10.92
C SER A 321 -27.92 18.45 10.54
N ASP A 322 -28.47 19.13 11.55
CA ASP A 322 -29.43 20.23 11.40
C ASP A 322 -28.76 21.62 11.21
N ARG A 323 -27.44 21.73 11.43
CA ARG A 323 -26.70 23.02 11.48
C ARG A 323 -25.87 23.32 10.22
N TYR A 324 -25.31 22.29 9.59
CA TYR A 324 -24.54 22.38 8.34
C TYR A 324 -24.93 21.31 7.32
N GLY A 325 -25.80 20.37 7.70
CA GLY A 325 -26.24 19.25 6.86
C GLY A 325 -27.64 19.44 6.28
N VAL A 326 -28.15 18.37 5.68
CA VAL A 326 -29.42 18.37 4.93
C VAL A 326 -30.61 17.84 5.75
N ARG A 327 -30.44 17.63 7.06
CA ARG A 327 -31.43 16.95 7.93
C ARG A 327 -32.80 17.62 7.98
N GLN A 328 -32.85 18.96 7.89
CA GLN A 328 -34.13 19.69 7.82
C GLN A 328 -34.99 19.29 6.60
N ARG A 329 -34.39 18.62 5.59
CA ARG A 329 -35.07 18.06 4.41
C ARG A 329 -35.30 16.53 4.49
N ILE A 330 -34.89 15.86 5.59
CA ILE A 330 -34.98 14.41 5.78
C ILE A 330 -35.72 14.08 7.09
N GLY A 331 -36.93 13.51 7.00
CA GLY A 331 -37.70 13.11 8.18
C GLY A 331 -37.01 12.02 9.01
N ALA A 332 -37.08 12.12 10.35
CA ALA A 332 -36.32 11.27 11.28
C ALA A 332 -36.50 9.74 11.08
N ALA A 333 -37.71 9.30 10.72
CA ALA A 333 -37.97 7.89 10.40
C ALA A 333 -37.19 7.41 9.15
N ARG A 334 -36.97 8.31 8.17
CA ARG A 334 -36.27 8.02 6.91
C ARG A 334 -34.75 8.01 7.10
N LEU A 335 -34.22 8.94 7.92
CA LEU A 335 -32.83 8.91 8.40
C LEU A 335 -32.50 7.58 9.11
N SER A 336 -33.49 7.02 9.83
CA SER A 336 -33.37 5.74 10.53
C SER A 336 -33.36 4.51 9.60
N MET A 337 -33.76 4.66 8.33
CA MET A 337 -33.58 3.63 7.29
C MET A 337 -32.21 3.77 6.62
N LEU A 338 -31.80 5.01 6.31
CA LEU A 338 -30.52 5.32 5.67
C LEU A 338 -29.33 4.71 6.43
N LYS A 339 -29.33 4.73 7.77
CA LYS A 339 -28.23 4.16 8.58
C LYS A 339 -27.96 2.67 8.31
N TRP A 340 -29.00 1.88 7.99
CA TRP A 340 -28.86 0.45 7.72
C TRP A 340 -28.31 0.18 6.31
N ALA A 341 -28.69 1.00 5.32
CA ALA A 341 -28.09 0.96 3.99
C ALA A 341 -26.61 1.37 4.01
N LEU A 342 -26.27 2.40 4.81
CA LEU A 342 -24.89 2.86 4.98
C LEU A 342 -24.02 1.89 5.77
N TYR A 343 -24.56 1.08 6.69
CA TYR A 343 -23.76 0.17 7.51
C TYR A 343 -23.00 -0.87 6.68
N SER A 344 -23.64 -1.53 5.70
CA SER A 344 -22.95 -2.49 4.82
C SER A 344 -21.97 -1.81 3.86
N ILE A 345 -22.29 -0.60 3.38
CA ILE A 345 -21.37 0.23 2.59
C ILE A 345 -20.15 0.62 3.44
N ALA A 346 -20.34 0.96 4.72
CA ALA A 346 -19.28 1.32 5.64
C ALA A 346 -18.31 0.15 5.86
N GLN A 347 -18.82 -1.06 6.08
CA GLN A 347 -18.01 -2.27 6.18
C GLN A 347 -17.18 -2.48 4.90
N TYR A 348 -17.81 -2.38 3.71
CA TYR A 348 -17.10 -2.50 2.43
C TYR A 348 -16.00 -1.43 2.24
N CYS A 349 -16.23 -0.18 2.70
CA CYS A 349 -15.23 0.90 2.65
C CYS A 349 -14.00 0.67 3.53
N ASP A 350 -14.18 -0.05 4.65
CA ASP A 350 -13.15 -0.32 5.65
C ASP A 350 -12.34 -1.59 5.38
N GLU A 351 -12.75 -2.43 4.42
CA GLU A 351 -11.98 -3.59 3.96
C GLU A 351 -10.56 -3.18 3.54
N GLY A 352 -9.55 -3.89 4.05
CA GLY A 352 -8.16 -3.72 3.64
C GLY A 352 -7.94 -4.25 2.22
N VAL A 353 -7.38 -3.40 1.35
CA VAL A 353 -7.01 -3.74 -0.03
C VAL A 353 -5.61 -3.20 -0.37
N PRO A 354 -4.91 -3.79 -1.36
CA PRO A 354 -3.60 -3.31 -1.76
C PRO A 354 -3.60 -1.84 -2.20
N ASP A 355 -2.61 -1.09 -1.73
CA ASP A 355 -2.36 0.31 -2.11
C ASP A 355 -1.81 0.45 -3.54
N GLY A 356 -1.22 -0.62 -4.09
CA GLY A 356 -0.53 -0.65 -5.38
C GLY A 356 0.99 -0.41 -5.30
N PHE A 357 1.54 -0.24 -4.09
CA PHE A 357 2.94 0.08 -3.82
C PHE A 357 3.61 -0.90 -2.83
N GLY A 358 2.84 -1.83 -2.24
CA GLY A 358 3.32 -2.92 -1.38
C GLY A 358 2.68 -2.96 0.00
N GLY A 359 1.87 -1.96 0.35
CA GLY A 359 1.11 -1.88 1.58
C GLY A 359 -0.36 -2.31 1.43
N GLN A 360 -1.10 -2.13 2.51
CA GLN A 360 -2.55 -2.34 2.62
C GLN A 360 -3.18 -1.04 3.12
N GLU A 361 -4.34 -0.67 2.57
CA GLU A 361 -5.11 0.49 2.99
C GLU A 361 -6.62 0.19 2.99
N PRO A 362 -7.44 0.93 3.77
CA PRO A 362 -8.90 0.87 3.61
C PRO A 362 -9.32 1.16 2.18
N ARG A 363 -10.27 0.38 1.67
CA ARG A 363 -10.81 0.45 0.31
C ARG A 363 -11.17 1.88 -0.11
N PHE A 364 -11.90 2.61 0.73
CA PHE A 364 -12.32 3.99 0.50
C PHE A 364 -12.23 4.86 1.76
N THR A 365 -11.62 6.05 1.61
CA THR A 365 -11.63 7.12 2.62
C THR A 365 -12.14 8.43 2.03
N CYS A 366 -12.69 9.31 2.87
CA CYS A 366 -13.08 10.68 2.51
C CYS A 366 -12.51 11.68 3.51
N ASN A 367 -11.48 12.42 3.09
CA ASN A 367 -10.96 13.59 3.78
C ASN A 367 -11.31 14.83 2.94
N ALA A 368 -12.48 15.42 3.21
CA ALA A 368 -13.02 16.56 2.46
C ALA A 368 -13.21 17.78 3.37
N TYR A 369 -13.04 18.97 2.80
CA TYR A 369 -13.26 20.27 3.46
C TYR A 369 -14.17 21.14 2.58
N LEU A 370 -15.27 21.62 3.16
CA LEU A 370 -16.30 22.40 2.46
C LEU A 370 -16.21 23.87 2.90
N GLN A 371 -15.91 24.76 1.95
CA GLN A 371 -15.69 26.19 2.20
C GLN A 371 -16.88 27.09 1.81
N GLN A 372 -17.80 26.57 0.98
CA GLN A 372 -18.87 27.35 0.35
C GLN A 372 -20.18 26.56 0.40
N GLU A 373 -21.30 27.27 0.43
CA GLU A 373 -22.62 26.66 0.25
C GLU A 373 -22.72 26.02 -1.14
N GLY A 374 -23.29 24.83 -1.21
CA GLY A 374 -23.51 24.08 -2.45
C GLY A 374 -24.90 23.44 -2.45
N ASP A 375 -25.38 23.04 -3.63
CA ASP A 375 -26.66 22.35 -3.71
C ASP A 375 -26.64 21.05 -2.88
N ALA A 376 -27.68 20.88 -2.07
CA ALA A 376 -27.81 19.77 -1.13
C ALA A 376 -27.75 18.40 -1.81
N TYR A 377 -28.39 18.21 -2.97
CA TYR A 377 -28.36 16.94 -3.67
C TYR A 377 -27.01 16.69 -4.36
N ARG A 378 -26.38 17.76 -4.88
CA ARG A 378 -25.01 17.69 -5.42
C ARG A 378 -23.99 17.29 -4.36
N VAL A 379 -23.96 17.94 -3.20
CA VAL A 379 -23.00 17.61 -2.12
C VAL A 379 -23.15 16.15 -1.67
N MET A 380 -24.39 15.67 -1.54
CA MET A 380 -24.65 14.26 -1.21
C MET A 380 -24.24 13.31 -2.36
N SER A 381 -24.39 13.72 -3.61
CA SER A 381 -23.92 12.95 -4.78
C SER A 381 -22.39 12.88 -4.87
N ASP A 382 -21.72 14.01 -4.61
CA ASP A 382 -20.25 14.09 -4.59
C ASP A 382 -19.68 13.23 -3.43
N LEU A 383 -20.33 13.22 -2.25
CA LEU A 383 -20.01 12.30 -1.15
C LEU A 383 -20.28 10.82 -1.49
N ALA A 384 -21.39 10.50 -2.17
CA ALA A 384 -21.68 9.14 -2.61
C ALA A 384 -20.66 8.61 -3.63
N SER A 385 -20.11 9.49 -4.47
CA SER A 385 -19.13 9.12 -5.49
C SER A 385 -17.86 8.46 -4.92
N VAL A 386 -17.50 8.79 -3.67
CA VAL A 386 -16.27 8.30 -3.01
C VAL A 386 -16.30 6.79 -2.80
N PHE A 387 -17.46 6.24 -2.42
CA PHE A 387 -17.70 4.79 -2.30
C PHE A 387 -18.28 4.16 -3.59
N ARG A 388 -18.06 4.80 -4.75
CA ARG A 388 -18.61 4.41 -6.07
C ARG A 388 -20.14 4.29 -6.06
N GLY A 389 -20.81 5.11 -5.25
CA GLY A 389 -22.25 5.07 -5.06
C GLY A 389 -23.03 6.13 -5.80
N MET A 390 -24.35 6.05 -5.64
CA MET A 390 -25.33 7.05 -6.03
C MET A 390 -26.11 7.51 -4.81
N ALA A 391 -26.28 8.82 -4.67
CA ALA A 391 -27.39 9.38 -3.91
C ALA A 391 -28.64 9.34 -4.80
N TYR A 392 -29.79 8.96 -4.26
CA TYR A 392 -31.07 8.96 -4.98
C TYR A 392 -32.23 9.36 -4.08
N GLU A 393 -33.29 9.92 -4.68
CA GLU A 393 -34.53 10.23 -3.96
C GLU A 393 -35.40 8.96 -3.85
N SER A 394 -35.92 8.67 -2.66
CA SER A 394 -36.98 7.67 -2.48
C SER A 394 -37.90 8.05 -1.31
N SER A 395 -39.19 8.19 -1.64
CA SER A 395 -40.29 8.39 -0.68
C SER A 395 -40.16 9.65 0.20
N GLY A 396 -39.51 10.69 -0.31
CA GLY A 396 -39.20 11.93 0.41
C GLY A 396 -37.94 11.82 1.28
N SER A 397 -36.89 11.18 0.77
CA SER A 397 -35.58 11.04 1.42
C SER A 397 -34.47 10.92 0.40
N VAL A 398 -33.29 11.45 0.73
CA VAL A 398 -32.05 10.97 0.12
C VAL A 398 -31.76 9.57 0.69
N MET A 399 -31.47 8.63 -0.21
CA MET A 399 -30.95 7.29 0.06
C MET A 399 -29.60 7.13 -0.64
N ALA A 400 -28.80 6.16 -0.18
CA ALA A 400 -27.50 5.83 -0.78
C ALA A 400 -27.46 4.35 -1.20
N ALA A 401 -26.79 4.05 -2.30
CA ALA A 401 -26.40 2.69 -2.68
C ALA A 401 -25.02 2.72 -3.36
N ALA A 402 -24.21 1.68 -3.16
CA ALA A 402 -22.85 1.56 -3.68
C ALA A 402 -22.74 0.56 -4.84
N ASP A 403 -21.85 0.80 -5.80
CA ASP A 403 -21.37 -0.25 -6.70
C ASP A 403 -20.36 -1.13 -5.96
N MET A 404 -20.89 -2.16 -5.29
CA MET A 404 -20.16 -3.15 -4.50
C MET A 404 -20.64 -4.58 -4.83
N PRO A 405 -19.89 -5.64 -4.46
CA PRO A 405 -20.33 -7.02 -4.58
C PRO A 405 -21.65 -7.26 -3.84
N GLY A 406 -22.48 -8.18 -4.35
CA GLY A 406 -23.69 -8.61 -3.68
C GLY A 406 -24.59 -9.44 -4.61
N ASP A 407 -25.30 -10.40 -4.03
CA ASP A 407 -26.14 -11.31 -4.79
C ASP A 407 -27.33 -10.59 -5.48
N PRO A 408 -27.69 -11.01 -6.71
CA PRO A 408 -28.90 -10.53 -7.39
C PRO A 408 -30.15 -10.81 -6.56
N THR A 409 -30.84 -9.74 -6.17
CA THR A 409 -31.93 -9.77 -5.18
C THR A 409 -33.24 -10.33 -5.76
N TYR A 410 -33.50 -10.07 -7.04
CA TYR A 410 -34.73 -10.49 -7.73
C TYR A 410 -34.47 -10.90 -9.18
N THR A 411 -35.35 -11.74 -9.74
CA THR A 411 -35.24 -12.28 -11.11
C THR A 411 -36.41 -11.81 -11.97
N TYR A 412 -36.10 -11.21 -13.12
CA TYR A 412 -37.09 -10.79 -14.12
C TYR A 412 -36.94 -11.62 -15.39
N SER A 413 -38.01 -12.29 -15.78
CA SER A 413 -38.11 -13.10 -17.00
C SER A 413 -39.25 -12.59 -17.88
N SER A 414 -39.40 -13.15 -19.07
CA SER A 414 -40.56 -12.88 -19.94
C SER A 414 -41.93 -13.24 -19.32
N ALA A 415 -41.97 -13.88 -18.14
CA ALA A 415 -43.19 -14.27 -17.42
C ALA A 415 -43.64 -13.27 -16.32
N ASN A 416 -42.82 -12.31 -15.90
CA ASN A 416 -43.23 -11.19 -15.01
C ASN A 416 -42.92 -9.79 -15.56
N VAL A 417 -42.26 -9.70 -16.71
CA VAL A 417 -42.16 -8.47 -17.50
C VAL A 417 -43.40 -8.32 -18.39
N ILE A 418 -43.97 -7.11 -18.42
CA ILE A 418 -45.14 -6.77 -19.22
C ILE A 418 -44.81 -6.94 -20.72
N ASP A 419 -45.73 -7.56 -21.46
CA ASP A 419 -45.55 -8.03 -22.84
C ASP A 419 -44.37 -9.00 -23.07
N GLY A 420 -43.68 -9.43 -22.01
CA GLY A 420 -42.45 -10.24 -22.08
C GLY A 420 -41.25 -9.52 -22.72
N ARG A 421 -41.28 -8.19 -22.84
CA ARG A 421 -40.35 -7.41 -23.69
C ARG A 421 -39.28 -6.66 -22.92
N PHE A 422 -38.03 -6.93 -23.27
CA PHE A 422 -36.85 -6.17 -22.84
C PHE A 422 -36.38 -5.24 -23.96
N SER A 423 -36.04 -3.99 -23.61
CA SER A 423 -35.43 -3.02 -24.53
C SER A 423 -33.96 -2.81 -24.14
N TYR A 424 -33.04 -3.07 -25.06
CA TYR A 424 -31.59 -2.97 -24.80
C TYR A 424 -30.99 -1.71 -25.46
N THR A 425 -30.10 -1.02 -24.75
CA THR A 425 -29.41 0.18 -25.25
C THR A 425 -27.89 0.02 -25.15
N GLY A 426 -27.19 0.21 -26.26
CA GLY A 426 -25.72 0.14 -26.29
C GLY A 426 -25.06 1.47 -25.91
N SER A 427 -24.08 1.45 -25.00
CA SER A 427 -23.22 2.62 -24.78
C SER A 427 -22.36 2.89 -26.02
N ALA A 428 -22.33 4.15 -26.46
CA ALA A 428 -21.67 4.55 -27.69
C ALA A 428 -20.15 4.23 -27.68
N LEU A 429 -19.60 3.75 -28.79
CA LEU A 429 -18.20 3.29 -28.87
C LEU A 429 -17.19 4.29 -28.31
N ARG A 430 -17.43 5.60 -28.49
CA ARG A 430 -16.60 6.69 -27.96
C ARG A 430 -16.38 6.66 -26.44
N THR A 431 -17.25 6.00 -25.66
CA THR A 431 -17.12 5.89 -24.21
C THR A 431 -16.37 4.63 -23.76
N ARG A 432 -15.79 3.83 -24.66
CA ARG A 432 -14.73 2.86 -24.30
C ARG A 432 -13.47 3.68 -23.99
N TYR A 433 -13.22 3.96 -22.71
CA TYR A 433 -12.03 4.70 -22.30
C TYR A 433 -10.83 3.77 -22.16
N THR A 434 -9.65 4.30 -22.46
CA THR A 434 -8.38 3.54 -22.52
C THR A 434 -7.27 4.20 -21.69
N VAL A 435 -7.48 5.45 -21.26
CA VAL A 435 -6.67 6.17 -20.27
C VAL A 435 -7.59 6.92 -19.32
N ALA A 436 -7.32 6.86 -18.01
CA ALA A 436 -8.06 7.58 -16.99
C ALA A 436 -7.11 8.49 -16.19
N GLN A 437 -7.44 9.78 -16.15
CA GLN A 437 -6.76 10.80 -15.36
C GLN A 437 -7.62 11.09 -14.13
N VAL A 438 -7.09 10.85 -12.92
CA VAL A 438 -7.82 11.00 -11.66
C VAL A 438 -7.15 12.03 -10.77
N SER A 439 -7.84 13.14 -10.47
CA SER A 439 -7.32 14.13 -9.53
C SER A 439 -7.63 13.76 -8.08
N TRP A 440 -6.60 13.81 -7.22
CA TRP A 440 -6.63 13.49 -5.78
C TRP A 440 -5.74 14.47 -5.00
N ASN A 441 -5.95 14.61 -3.69
CA ASN A 441 -5.27 15.61 -2.87
C ASN A 441 -4.11 15.00 -2.07
N ASP A 442 -2.87 15.41 -2.35
CA ASP A 442 -1.69 14.83 -1.72
C ASP A 442 -1.36 15.51 -0.39
N LEU A 443 -1.63 14.83 0.72
CA LEU A 443 -1.37 15.33 2.08
C LEU A 443 0.13 15.49 2.39
N SER A 444 1.03 14.79 1.67
CA SER A 444 2.48 15.03 1.79
C SER A 444 2.93 16.35 1.15
N ASP A 445 2.09 16.91 0.28
CA ASP A 445 2.28 18.17 -0.44
C ASP A 445 1.14 19.15 -0.09
N GLN A 446 0.89 19.29 1.22
CA GLN A 446 -0.06 20.27 1.80
C GLN A 446 -1.51 20.13 1.32
N GLY A 447 -1.92 18.95 0.85
CA GLY A 447 -3.25 18.69 0.30
C GLY A 447 -3.45 19.19 -1.13
N ARG A 448 -2.37 19.56 -1.85
CA ARG A 448 -2.45 20.02 -3.25
C ARG A 448 -2.99 18.92 -4.16
N ALA A 449 -3.82 19.32 -5.12
CA ALA A 449 -4.39 18.41 -6.12
C ALA A 449 -3.30 17.94 -7.10
N LYS A 450 -3.10 16.62 -7.16
CA LYS A 450 -2.25 15.91 -8.13
C LYS A 450 -3.12 15.03 -9.02
N VAL A 451 -2.60 14.64 -10.19
CA VAL A 451 -3.32 13.78 -11.15
C VAL A 451 -2.57 12.47 -11.32
N GLU A 452 -3.24 11.38 -10.97
CA GLU A 452 -2.78 10.03 -11.29
C GLU A 452 -3.26 9.65 -12.70
N VAL A 453 -2.40 9.00 -13.49
CA VAL A 453 -2.75 8.55 -14.85
C VAL A 453 -2.63 7.03 -14.93
N VAL A 454 -3.73 6.37 -15.24
CA VAL A 454 -3.78 4.91 -15.41
C VAL A 454 -4.16 4.58 -16.84
N GLU A 455 -3.43 3.65 -17.44
CA GLU A 455 -3.55 3.27 -18.85
C GLU A 455 -3.87 1.79 -19.02
N ASP A 456 -4.77 1.49 -19.96
CA ASP A 456 -5.07 0.13 -20.40
C ASP A 456 -4.51 -0.09 -21.82
N ARG A 457 -3.39 -0.81 -21.91
CA ARG A 457 -2.68 -1.04 -23.18
C ARG A 457 -3.42 -1.97 -24.14
N GLU A 458 -4.21 -2.92 -23.64
CA GLU A 458 -5.00 -3.81 -24.51
C GLU A 458 -6.19 -3.05 -25.11
N ALA A 459 -6.88 -2.26 -24.29
CA ALA A 459 -7.95 -1.39 -24.77
C ALA A 459 -7.43 -0.27 -25.67
N GLN A 460 -6.24 0.32 -25.40
CA GLN A 460 -5.59 1.25 -26.32
C GLN A 460 -5.32 0.61 -27.69
N ALA A 461 -4.77 -0.61 -27.73
CA ALA A 461 -4.52 -1.31 -29.00
C ALA A 461 -5.81 -1.61 -29.78
N ARG A 462 -6.94 -1.82 -29.09
CA ARG A 462 -8.25 -2.13 -29.70
C ARG A 462 -9.09 -0.91 -30.08
N TYR A 463 -9.00 0.18 -29.33
CA TYR A 463 -9.90 1.34 -29.44
C TYR A 463 -9.19 2.68 -29.71
N GLY A 464 -7.87 2.73 -29.62
CA GLY A 464 -7.05 3.95 -29.68
C GLY A 464 -7.00 4.71 -28.35
N LEU A 465 -6.26 5.83 -28.33
CA LEU A 465 -6.13 6.70 -27.16
C LEU A 465 -7.45 7.44 -26.87
N ARG A 466 -8.05 7.18 -25.71
CA ARG A 466 -9.33 7.76 -25.27
C ARG A 466 -9.29 8.07 -23.78
N ILE A 467 -9.08 9.34 -23.48
CA ILE A 467 -8.87 9.85 -22.13
C ILE A 467 -10.22 10.16 -21.47
N VAL A 468 -10.40 9.74 -20.21
CA VAL A 468 -11.44 10.25 -19.30
C VAL A 468 -10.79 10.98 -18.12
N GLN A 469 -11.34 12.13 -17.75
CA GLN A 469 -10.96 12.85 -16.55
C GLN A 469 -11.98 12.58 -15.44
N VAL A 470 -11.51 12.37 -14.22
CA VAL A 470 -12.29 12.06 -13.02
C VAL A 470 -11.75 12.89 -11.86
N SER A 471 -12.63 13.56 -11.12
CA SER A 471 -12.27 14.16 -9.83
C SER A 471 -12.65 13.19 -8.72
N ALA A 472 -11.68 12.71 -7.95
CA ALA A 472 -11.93 11.83 -6.81
C ALA A 472 -12.19 12.68 -5.57
N PHE A 473 -13.46 13.02 -5.34
CA PHE A 473 -13.89 13.84 -4.21
C PHE A 473 -13.39 13.28 -2.87
N GLY A 474 -12.84 14.14 -2.00
CA GLY A 474 -12.31 13.76 -0.69
C GLY A 474 -11.15 12.73 -0.71
N CYS A 475 -10.61 12.38 -1.87
CA CYS A 475 -9.60 11.33 -2.00
C CYS A 475 -8.20 11.87 -1.70
N THR A 476 -7.53 11.27 -0.71
CA THR A 476 -6.15 11.62 -0.31
C THR A 476 -5.17 10.46 -0.39
N SER A 477 -5.58 9.33 -0.98
CA SER A 477 -4.70 8.19 -1.26
C SER A 477 -4.49 8.05 -2.77
N ARG A 478 -3.22 7.90 -3.15
CA ARG A 478 -2.82 7.55 -4.51
C ARG A 478 -3.37 6.17 -4.93
N GLY A 479 -3.40 5.20 -4.01
CA GLY A 479 -3.94 3.86 -4.26
C GLY A 479 -5.45 3.89 -4.53
N GLN A 480 -6.20 4.65 -3.72
CA GLN A 480 -7.63 4.89 -3.95
C GLN A 480 -7.89 5.59 -5.30
N ALA A 481 -7.03 6.55 -5.70
CA ALA A 481 -7.11 7.18 -7.01
C ALA A 481 -6.84 6.20 -8.17
N VAL A 482 -5.81 5.33 -8.06
CA VAL A 482 -5.54 4.24 -9.03
C VAL A 482 -6.74 3.28 -9.12
N ARG A 483 -7.32 2.86 -7.99
CA ARG A 483 -8.50 1.98 -7.96
C ARG A 483 -9.75 2.67 -8.53
N ALA A 484 -9.90 3.98 -8.41
CA ALA A 484 -10.96 4.74 -9.08
C ALA A 484 -10.75 4.78 -10.61
N ALA A 485 -9.50 4.98 -11.06
CA ALA A 485 -9.12 4.98 -12.47
C ALA A 485 -9.40 3.62 -13.14
N LYS A 486 -8.88 2.53 -12.55
CA LYS A 486 -9.11 1.15 -13.00
C LYS A 486 -10.60 0.84 -13.11
N TRP A 487 -11.38 1.15 -12.07
CA TRP A 487 -12.84 0.92 -12.07
C TRP A 487 -13.54 1.69 -13.19
N ARG A 488 -13.13 2.94 -13.45
CA ARG A 488 -13.73 3.76 -14.51
C ARG A 488 -13.42 3.21 -15.91
N LEU A 489 -12.18 2.76 -16.15
CA LEU A 489 -11.80 2.10 -17.40
C LEU A 489 -12.59 0.80 -17.59
N LEU A 490 -12.52 -0.11 -16.63
CA LEU A 490 -13.09 -1.45 -16.71
C LEU A 490 -14.62 -1.41 -16.88
N THR A 491 -15.32 -0.63 -16.05
CA THR A 491 -16.77 -0.34 -16.17
C THR A 491 -17.12 0.10 -17.60
N SER A 492 -16.34 1.02 -18.18
CA SER A 492 -16.61 1.57 -19.51
C SER A 492 -16.45 0.56 -20.65
N GLN A 493 -15.72 -0.54 -20.41
CA GLN A 493 -15.40 -1.57 -21.40
C GLN A 493 -16.23 -2.85 -21.27
N VAL A 494 -16.68 -3.23 -20.07
CA VAL A 494 -17.42 -4.49 -19.84
C VAL A 494 -18.92 -4.26 -19.56
N GLU A 495 -19.28 -3.23 -18.79
CA GLU A 495 -20.67 -2.88 -18.46
C GLU A 495 -21.27 -2.00 -19.58
N THR A 496 -21.32 -2.56 -20.79
CA THR A 496 -21.49 -1.79 -22.03
C THR A 496 -22.93 -1.48 -22.42
N GLN A 497 -23.92 -2.01 -21.70
CA GLN A 497 -25.32 -1.99 -22.12
C GLN A 497 -26.27 -1.61 -20.99
N GLY A 498 -27.33 -0.87 -21.33
CA GLY A 498 -28.53 -0.72 -20.51
C GLY A 498 -29.63 -1.69 -20.94
N VAL A 499 -30.54 -1.98 -20.01
CA VAL A 499 -31.83 -2.64 -20.27
C VAL A 499 -32.95 -1.82 -19.62
N GLY A 500 -34.06 -1.68 -20.33
CA GLY A 500 -35.28 -1.05 -19.85
C GLY A 500 -36.49 -1.94 -20.12
N PHE A 501 -37.35 -2.13 -19.12
CA PHE A 501 -38.53 -2.99 -19.21
C PHE A 501 -39.63 -2.53 -18.24
N ARG A 502 -40.87 -2.98 -18.45
CA ARG A 502 -42.03 -2.66 -17.60
C ARG A 502 -42.46 -3.85 -16.76
N VAL A 503 -42.84 -3.59 -15.51
CA VAL A 503 -43.32 -4.60 -14.56
C VAL A 503 -44.57 -4.10 -13.83
N GLY A 504 -45.28 -5.02 -13.18
CA GLY A 504 -46.38 -4.72 -12.27
C GLY A 504 -45.90 -4.31 -10.88
N LEU A 505 -46.57 -4.81 -9.84
CA LEU A 505 -46.31 -4.48 -8.44
C LEU A 505 -44.91 -4.94 -7.96
N ASP A 506 -44.31 -5.95 -8.61
CA ASP A 506 -42.95 -6.48 -8.42
C ASP A 506 -41.86 -5.39 -8.35
N GLN A 507 -42.11 -4.19 -8.91
CA GLN A 507 -41.23 -3.03 -8.76
C GLN A 507 -40.97 -2.64 -7.30
N ALA A 508 -41.84 -3.01 -6.36
CA ALA A 508 -41.67 -2.74 -4.93
C ALA A 508 -40.57 -3.59 -4.26
N LEU A 509 -40.15 -4.69 -4.90
CA LEU A 509 -39.14 -5.62 -4.37
C LEU A 509 -37.70 -5.18 -4.71
N VAL A 510 -37.53 -4.18 -5.58
CA VAL A 510 -36.22 -3.70 -6.04
C VAL A 510 -36.05 -2.20 -5.85
N MET A 511 -34.82 -1.78 -5.56
CA MET A 511 -34.45 -0.38 -5.35
C MET A 511 -33.23 -0.01 -6.21
N PRO A 512 -33.02 1.28 -6.55
CA PRO A 512 -31.79 1.73 -7.18
C PRO A 512 -30.53 1.23 -6.45
N GLY A 513 -29.54 0.82 -7.24
CA GLY A 513 -28.30 0.19 -6.79
C GLY A 513 -28.36 -1.32 -6.55
N LYS A 514 -29.55 -1.95 -6.45
CA LYS A 514 -29.66 -3.42 -6.35
C LYS A 514 -29.30 -4.12 -7.66
N VAL A 515 -28.73 -5.32 -7.56
CA VAL A 515 -28.48 -6.22 -8.70
C VAL A 515 -29.71 -7.11 -8.92
N ILE A 516 -30.06 -7.35 -10.18
CA ILE A 516 -31.17 -8.20 -10.62
C ILE A 516 -30.70 -9.18 -11.71
N ARG A 517 -31.33 -10.35 -11.79
CA ARG A 517 -31.20 -11.25 -12.95
C ARG A 517 -32.18 -10.83 -14.04
N VAL A 518 -31.74 -10.84 -15.29
CA VAL A 518 -32.56 -10.59 -16.49
C VAL A 518 -32.49 -11.82 -17.40
N VAL A 519 -33.67 -12.35 -17.73
CA VAL A 519 -33.86 -13.68 -18.31
C VAL A 519 -34.72 -13.56 -19.58
N ASP A 520 -34.09 -13.06 -20.65
CA ASP A 520 -34.73 -12.90 -21.96
C ASP A 520 -34.46 -14.12 -22.86
N PRO A 521 -35.48 -14.90 -23.24
CA PRO A 521 -35.30 -16.07 -24.11
C PRO A 521 -34.79 -15.70 -25.51
N HIS A 522 -35.12 -14.51 -26.05
CA HIS A 522 -34.65 -14.07 -27.37
C HIS A 522 -33.13 -13.89 -27.40
N ARG A 523 -32.57 -13.41 -26.29
CA ARG A 523 -31.13 -13.19 -26.13
C ARG A 523 -30.39 -14.43 -25.62
N ALA A 524 -31.03 -15.23 -24.79
CA ALA A 524 -30.50 -16.53 -24.36
C ALA A 524 -30.40 -17.54 -25.52
N GLY A 525 -31.32 -17.47 -26.50
CA GLY A 525 -31.38 -18.38 -27.65
C GLY A 525 -32.24 -19.63 -27.42
N ARG A 526 -32.75 -19.83 -26.20
CA ARG A 526 -33.71 -20.87 -25.81
C ARG A 526 -34.53 -20.38 -24.61
N ARG A 527 -35.68 -21.01 -24.35
CA ARG A 527 -36.43 -20.77 -23.11
C ARG A 527 -35.61 -21.26 -21.90
N ILE A 528 -35.47 -20.41 -20.89
CA ILE A 528 -34.73 -20.70 -19.64
C ILE A 528 -35.46 -20.19 -18.37
N GLY A 529 -36.76 -19.88 -18.48
CA GLY A 529 -37.56 -19.39 -17.36
C GLY A 529 -39.05 -19.34 -17.68
N GLY A 530 -39.86 -19.10 -16.65
CA GLY A 530 -41.31 -19.20 -16.72
C GLY A 530 -41.99 -19.03 -15.37
N ARG A 531 -43.10 -19.74 -15.17
CA ARG A 531 -43.87 -19.82 -13.92
C ARG A 531 -43.97 -21.24 -13.37
N ILE A 532 -44.01 -21.35 -12.04
CA ILE A 532 -44.23 -22.61 -11.33
C ILE A 532 -45.71 -22.99 -11.44
N ARG A 533 -46.00 -24.27 -11.73
CA ARG A 533 -47.36 -24.81 -11.70
C ARG A 533 -47.69 -25.35 -10.31
N THR A 534 -46.88 -26.29 -9.83
CA THR A 534 -46.97 -26.85 -8.48
C THR A 534 -45.58 -26.99 -7.87
N ALA A 535 -45.48 -26.95 -6.55
CA ALA A 535 -44.20 -27.15 -5.88
C ALA A 535 -44.35 -27.70 -4.47
N SER A 536 -43.27 -28.32 -4.03
CA SER A 536 -42.87 -28.52 -2.64
C SER A 536 -41.54 -27.78 -2.43
N THR A 537 -40.97 -27.84 -1.23
CA THR A 537 -39.65 -27.22 -0.98
C THR A 537 -38.50 -27.91 -1.73
N THR A 538 -38.67 -29.14 -2.25
CA THR A 538 -37.61 -29.92 -2.94
C THR A 538 -37.95 -30.39 -4.35
N VAL A 539 -39.22 -30.39 -4.76
CA VAL A 539 -39.71 -30.83 -6.08
C VAL A 539 -40.62 -29.75 -6.66
N ILE A 540 -40.34 -29.30 -7.89
CA ILE A 540 -40.92 -28.12 -8.53
C ILE A 540 -41.37 -28.49 -9.95
N GLU A 541 -42.66 -28.40 -10.24
CA GLU A 541 -43.24 -28.55 -11.57
C GLU A 541 -43.28 -27.19 -12.28
N VAL A 542 -42.59 -27.08 -13.41
CA VAL A 542 -42.51 -25.83 -14.19
C VAL A 542 -43.34 -25.87 -15.48
N ASP A 543 -43.80 -24.69 -15.91
CA ASP A 543 -44.65 -24.46 -17.10
C ASP A 543 -43.93 -24.63 -18.47
N ALA A 544 -42.82 -25.35 -18.50
CA ALA A 544 -42.08 -25.66 -19.73
C ALA A 544 -41.17 -26.88 -19.57
N GLU A 545 -41.18 -27.75 -20.57
CA GLU A 545 -40.03 -28.62 -20.80
C GLU A 545 -38.85 -27.81 -21.35
N VAL A 546 -37.71 -27.87 -20.64
CA VAL A 546 -36.45 -27.21 -20.99
C VAL A 546 -35.27 -28.14 -20.71
N GLY A 547 -34.26 -28.14 -21.58
CA GLY A 547 -33.09 -29.02 -21.44
C GLY A 547 -32.19 -28.61 -20.26
N VAL A 548 -32.38 -29.26 -19.11
CA VAL A 548 -31.57 -29.14 -17.88
C VAL A 548 -30.83 -30.44 -17.58
N ARG A 549 -29.83 -30.38 -16.70
CA ARG A 549 -29.02 -31.53 -16.26
C ARG A 549 -28.86 -31.53 -14.73
N PRO A 550 -28.61 -32.69 -14.09
CA PRO A 550 -28.09 -32.72 -12.74
C PRO A 550 -26.82 -31.87 -12.62
N GLY A 551 -26.74 -31.01 -11.60
CA GLY A 551 -25.68 -30.00 -11.43
C GLY A 551 -25.99 -28.61 -12.02
N ASP A 552 -27.00 -28.47 -12.90
CA ASP A 552 -27.53 -27.15 -13.27
C ASP A 552 -28.22 -26.49 -12.06
N ARG A 553 -28.48 -25.18 -12.11
CA ARG A 553 -29.09 -24.42 -11.01
C ARG A 553 -30.49 -23.94 -11.36
N LEU A 554 -31.47 -24.33 -10.56
CA LEU A 554 -32.80 -23.71 -10.54
C LEU A 554 -32.75 -22.45 -9.65
N VAL A 555 -33.28 -21.34 -10.15
CA VAL A 555 -33.49 -20.08 -9.43
C VAL A 555 -34.99 -19.83 -9.34
N VAL A 556 -35.49 -19.47 -8.16
CA VAL A 556 -36.92 -19.21 -7.92
C VAL A 556 -37.09 -17.91 -7.13
N ASN A 557 -38.05 -17.08 -7.52
CA ASN A 557 -38.53 -15.95 -6.72
C ASN A 557 -39.49 -16.48 -5.64
N LEU A 558 -39.09 -16.45 -4.38
CA LEU A 558 -39.89 -16.98 -3.26
C LEU A 558 -40.85 -15.92 -2.68
N PRO A 559 -41.90 -16.32 -1.92
CA PRO A 559 -42.92 -15.41 -1.38
C PRO A 559 -42.41 -14.23 -0.53
N SER A 560 -41.27 -14.35 0.14
CA SER A 560 -40.59 -13.24 0.83
C SER A 560 -40.11 -12.11 -0.09
N GLY A 561 -40.12 -12.32 -1.40
CA GLY A 561 -39.58 -11.40 -2.41
C GLY A 561 -38.10 -11.60 -2.70
N ILE A 562 -37.49 -12.69 -2.23
CA ILE A 562 -36.07 -13.03 -2.45
C ILE A 562 -35.93 -14.07 -3.57
N SER A 563 -35.00 -13.87 -4.51
CA SER A 563 -34.57 -14.95 -5.42
C SER A 563 -33.60 -15.91 -4.72
N GLU A 564 -33.98 -17.17 -4.55
CA GLU A 564 -33.07 -18.22 -4.10
C GLU A 564 -32.63 -19.12 -5.26
N SER A 565 -31.40 -19.64 -5.18
CA SER A 565 -30.85 -20.64 -6.10
C SER A 565 -30.66 -21.99 -5.40
N ARG A 566 -30.89 -23.08 -6.14
CA ARG A 566 -30.64 -24.46 -5.72
C ARG A 566 -30.10 -25.27 -6.90
N GLU A 567 -29.22 -26.21 -6.59
CA GLU A 567 -28.68 -27.18 -7.55
C GLU A 567 -29.71 -28.27 -7.84
N ILE A 568 -29.83 -28.67 -9.10
CA ILE A 568 -30.75 -29.70 -9.60
C ILE A 568 -30.13 -31.07 -9.37
N SER A 569 -30.85 -31.96 -8.70
CA SER A 569 -30.45 -33.37 -8.50
C SER A 569 -30.99 -34.27 -9.61
N SER A 570 -32.19 -34.00 -10.11
CA SER A 570 -32.80 -34.69 -11.25
C SER A 570 -33.88 -33.80 -11.90
N ALA A 571 -34.23 -34.09 -13.15
CA ALA A 571 -35.40 -33.52 -13.79
C ALA A 571 -36.07 -34.59 -14.68
N VAL A 572 -37.40 -34.59 -14.71
CA VAL A 572 -38.22 -35.58 -15.44
C VAL A 572 -39.34 -34.83 -16.17
N GLY A 573 -39.35 -34.94 -17.51
CA GLY A 573 -40.42 -34.40 -18.35
C GLY A 573 -41.68 -35.27 -18.29
N GLU A 574 -42.85 -34.66 -18.45
CA GLU A 574 -44.12 -35.38 -18.48
C GLU A 574 -44.43 -35.89 -19.90
N PHE A 575 -44.49 -37.22 -20.07
CA PHE A 575 -44.78 -37.83 -21.36
C PHE A 575 -46.20 -37.50 -21.84
N ILE A 576 -46.31 -36.94 -23.05
CA ILE A 576 -47.61 -36.65 -23.67
C ILE A 576 -48.31 -37.98 -24.04
N HIS A 577 -49.38 -38.31 -23.32
CA HIS A 577 -50.27 -39.41 -23.68
C HIS A 577 -51.03 -39.10 -24.99
N VAL A 578 -50.73 -39.85 -26.05
CA VAL A 578 -51.53 -39.93 -27.28
C VAL A 578 -52.29 -41.27 -27.29
N ASP A 579 -53.53 -41.26 -27.79
CA ASP A 579 -54.58 -42.27 -27.55
C ASP A 579 -54.16 -43.74 -27.43
N GLN A 580 -54.36 -44.27 -26.21
CA GLN A 580 -54.70 -45.66 -25.83
C GLN A 580 -53.96 -46.85 -26.50
N THR A 581 -52.81 -46.63 -27.13
CA THR A 581 -52.03 -47.69 -27.78
C THR A 581 -50.72 -47.93 -27.04
N VAL A 582 -50.58 -49.10 -26.41
CA VAL A 582 -49.33 -49.48 -25.74
C VAL A 582 -48.27 -49.82 -26.77
N TRP A 583 -47.31 -48.93 -26.95
CA TRP A 583 -46.11 -49.18 -27.75
C TRP A 583 -45.00 -49.77 -26.86
N THR A 584 -44.91 -51.11 -26.81
CA THR A 584 -43.68 -51.76 -26.36
C THR A 584 -42.61 -51.59 -27.43
N VAL A 585 -41.68 -50.66 -27.20
CA VAL A 585 -40.49 -50.47 -28.04
C VAL A 585 -39.31 -51.19 -27.40
N ASP A 586 -38.79 -52.19 -28.11
CA ASP A 586 -37.57 -52.92 -27.74
C ASP A 586 -36.43 -52.48 -28.67
N SER A 587 -35.89 -51.28 -28.42
CA SER A 587 -34.68 -50.76 -29.06
C SER A 587 -34.00 -49.70 -28.18
N THR A 588 -32.68 -49.66 -28.21
CA THR A 588 -31.86 -49.07 -27.12
C THR A 588 -31.72 -47.56 -27.13
N GLU A 589 -32.24 -46.85 -28.13
CA GLU A 589 -32.13 -45.38 -28.23
C GLU A 589 -33.28 -44.79 -29.09
N ILE A 590 -34.20 -44.06 -28.44
CA ILE A 590 -35.11 -43.10 -29.11
C ILE A 590 -35.11 -41.80 -28.30
N THR A 591 -34.16 -40.92 -28.61
CA THR A 591 -34.15 -39.54 -28.10
C THR A 591 -35.05 -38.68 -28.99
N ALA A 592 -36.36 -38.82 -28.83
CA ALA A 592 -37.31 -37.88 -29.45
C ALA A 592 -37.17 -36.52 -28.76
N ASP A 593 -36.67 -35.51 -29.50
CA ASP A 593 -36.56 -34.14 -29.00
C ASP A 593 -37.96 -33.49 -28.96
N MET A 594 -38.67 -33.69 -27.83
CA MET A 594 -40.04 -33.19 -27.62
C MET A 594 -40.08 -31.77 -27.03
N VAL A 595 -38.92 -31.12 -26.87
CA VAL A 595 -38.77 -29.80 -26.24
C VAL A 595 -39.63 -28.75 -26.94
N GLY A 596 -40.58 -28.18 -26.20
CA GLY A 596 -41.36 -27.02 -26.62
C GLY A 596 -42.78 -27.29 -27.13
N LEU A 597 -43.31 -28.51 -26.99
CA LEU A 597 -44.73 -28.77 -27.26
C LEU A 597 -45.64 -28.00 -26.28
N PRO A 598 -46.72 -27.34 -26.75
CA PRO A 598 -47.56 -26.47 -25.93
C PRO A 598 -48.36 -27.29 -24.89
N GLY A 599 -47.95 -27.18 -23.63
CA GLY A 599 -48.55 -27.88 -22.49
C GLY A 599 -47.57 -28.74 -21.70
N ALA A 600 -46.43 -29.10 -22.28
CA ALA A 600 -45.40 -29.94 -21.65
C ALA A 600 -44.83 -29.33 -20.36
N THR A 601 -44.67 -30.16 -19.34
CA THR A 601 -44.14 -29.81 -18.02
C THR A 601 -42.78 -30.45 -17.78
N LEU A 602 -42.07 -29.92 -16.78
CA LEU A 602 -40.85 -30.52 -16.27
C LEU A 602 -40.90 -30.54 -14.74
N THR A 603 -40.76 -31.72 -14.14
CA THR A 603 -40.63 -31.90 -12.70
C THR A 603 -39.15 -31.88 -12.34
N ILE A 604 -38.71 -30.83 -11.66
CA ILE A 604 -37.32 -30.60 -11.25
C ILE A 604 -37.19 -30.93 -9.76
N THR A 605 -36.24 -31.80 -9.39
CA THR A 605 -35.86 -32.06 -8.00
C THR A 605 -34.55 -31.34 -7.69
N VAL A 606 -34.44 -30.74 -6.50
CA VAL A 606 -33.24 -30.00 -6.06
C VAL A 606 -32.49 -30.71 -4.92
N THR A 607 -31.18 -30.48 -4.80
CA THR A 607 -30.30 -31.13 -3.80
C THR A 607 -30.53 -30.65 -2.36
N ARG A 608 -31.13 -29.46 -2.17
CA ARG A 608 -31.46 -28.89 -0.85
C ARG A 608 -32.81 -28.16 -0.92
N PRO A 609 -33.64 -28.20 0.12
CA PRO A 609 -34.92 -27.49 0.13
C PRO A 609 -34.75 -25.97 0.00
N PHE A 610 -35.72 -25.30 -0.61
CA PHE A 610 -35.92 -23.85 -0.48
C PHE A 610 -36.24 -23.47 0.97
N SER A 611 -35.91 -22.24 1.39
CA SER A 611 -36.08 -21.79 2.79
C SER A 611 -37.56 -21.64 3.19
N GLU A 612 -38.41 -21.33 2.22
CA GLU A 612 -39.86 -21.29 2.28
C GLU A 612 -40.45 -22.05 1.07
N LEU A 613 -41.76 -22.32 1.09
CA LEU A 613 -42.45 -23.03 0.01
C LEU A 613 -42.53 -22.13 -1.24
N PRO A 614 -42.06 -22.58 -2.42
CA PRO A 614 -42.38 -21.91 -3.67
C PRO A 614 -43.89 -21.99 -3.96
N GLU A 615 -44.53 -20.85 -4.21
CA GLU A 615 -45.95 -20.79 -4.56
C GLU A 615 -46.18 -21.03 -6.08
N PRO A 616 -47.36 -21.53 -6.49
CA PRO A 616 -47.80 -21.47 -7.88
C PRO A 616 -47.73 -20.04 -8.46
N GLU A 617 -47.60 -19.93 -9.78
CA GLU A 617 -47.39 -18.68 -10.53
C GLU A 617 -46.07 -17.93 -10.22
N ALA A 618 -45.28 -18.36 -9.22
CA ALA A 618 -43.98 -17.78 -8.92
C ALA A 618 -42.97 -18.00 -10.08
N VAL A 619 -42.05 -17.05 -10.25
CA VAL A 619 -41.11 -17.07 -11.38
C VAL A 619 -39.93 -18.00 -11.09
N TRP A 620 -39.61 -18.85 -12.07
CA TRP A 620 -38.41 -19.68 -12.07
C TRP A 620 -37.47 -19.33 -13.24
N THR A 621 -36.22 -19.74 -13.13
CA THR A 621 -35.16 -19.64 -14.15
C THR A 621 -34.15 -20.76 -13.97
N VAL A 622 -33.49 -21.22 -15.04
CA VAL A 622 -32.37 -22.18 -14.94
C VAL A 622 -31.07 -21.58 -15.48
N GLU A 623 -29.98 -21.76 -14.73
CA GLU A 623 -28.61 -21.39 -15.06
C GLU A 623 -27.75 -22.66 -15.20
N SER A 624 -26.87 -22.73 -16.21
CA SER A 624 -25.97 -23.87 -16.46
C SER A 624 -24.57 -23.42 -16.91
N GLU A 625 -23.58 -24.32 -16.90
CA GLU A 625 -22.22 -24.02 -17.40
C GLU A 625 -22.21 -23.47 -18.85
N ALA A 626 -23.19 -23.86 -19.66
CA ALA A 626 -23.31 -23.43 -21.06
C ALA A 626 -24.15 -22.14 -21.23
N LEU A 627 -24.90 -21.72 -20.22
CA LEU A 627 -25.83 -20.59 -20.30
C LEU A 627 -26.19 -20.05 -18.89
N SER A 628 -25.63 -18.89 -18.54
CA SER A 628 -25.93 -18.15 -17.31
C SER A 628 -26.91 -16.99 -17.56
N SER A 629 -27.61 -16.55 -16.52
CA SER A 629 -28.47 -15.36 -16.59
C SER A 629 -27.63 -14.07 -16.67
N GLN A 630 -28.22 -12.99 -17.19
CA GLN A 630 -27.52 -11.71 -17.29
C GLN A 630 -27.81 -10.85 -16.07
N LEU A 631 -26.76 -10.35 -15.43
CA LEU A 631 -26.86 -9.48 -14.28
C LEU A 631 -26.91 -8.02 -14.70
N TYR A 632 -27.81 -7.25 -14.07
CA TYR A 632 -27.95 -5.82 -14.27
C TYR A 632 -28.11 -5.12 -12.91
N ARG A 633 -27.48 -3.96 -12.71
CA ARG A 633 -27.69 -3.09 -11.55
C ARG A 633 -28.77 -2.05 -11.88
N VAL A 634 -29.82 -1.99 -11.07
CA VAL A 634 -30.94 -1.04 -11.23
C VAL A 634 -30.41 0.39 -11.04
N MET A 635 -30.65 1.25 -12.02
CA MET A 635 -30.29 2.68 -11.97
C MET A 635 -31.49 3.55 -11.58
N SER A 636 -32.69 3.19 -12.04
CA SER A 636 -33.92 3.86 -11.63
C SER A 636 -35.14 2.94 -11.75
N VAL A 637 -36.12 3.20 -10.88
CA VAL A 637 -37.48 2.63 -10.95
C VAL A 637 -38.42 3.82 -11.08
N SER A 638 -39.17 3.89 -12.19
CA SER A 638 -40.02 5.04 -12.50
C SER A 638 -41.46 4.60 -12.73
N ARG A 639 -42.34 4.94 -11.78
CA ARG A 639 -43.77 4.61 -11.82
C ARG A 639 -44.43 5.27 -13.03
N GLN A 640 -45.15 4.49 -13.82
CA GLN A 640 -45.83 4.97 -15.04
C GLN A 640 -47.32 5.23 -14.79
N ASP A 641 -47.94 4.39 -13.95
CA ASP A 641 -49.36 4.49 -13.60
C ASP A 641 -49.61 3.94 -12.18
N ALA A 642 -50.87 3.70 -11.82
CA ALA A 642 -51.23 3.21 -10.49
C ALA A 642 -50.64 1.81 -10.16
N MET A 643 -50.34 0.97 -11.15
CA MET A 643 -49.97 -0.44 -10.95
C MET A 643 -48.74 -0.91 -11.76
N THR A 644 -48.21 -0.12 -12.69
CA THR A 644 -46.98 -0.44 -13.45
C THR A 644 -45.85 0.56 -13.26
N ALA A 645 -44.61 0.06 -13.35
CA ALA A 645 -43.40 0.87 -13.36
C ALA A 645 -42.44 0.43 -14.48
N GLN A 646 -41.63 1.38 -14.93
CA GLN A 646 -40.52 1.20 -15.86
C GLN A 646 -39.23 1.09 -15.04
N ILE A 647 -38.57 -0.07 -15.10
CA ILE A 647 -37.24 -0.29 -14.55
C ILE A 647 -36.21 0.07 -15.63
N SER A 648 -35.15 0.78 -15.24
CA SER A 648 -33.95 1.02 -16.06
C SER A 648 -32.72 0.53 -15.29
N ALA A 649 -31.93 -0.33 -15.91
CA ALA A 649 -30.77 -0.97 -15.30
C ALA A 649 -29.58 -1.00 -16.27
N VAL A 650 -28.35 -1.07 -15.75
CA VAL A 650 -27.10 -1.18 -16.54
C VAL A 650 -26.46 -2.53 -16.26
N GLN A 651 -25.85 -3.14 -17.28
CA GLN A 651 -25.17 -4.43 -17.20
C GLN A 651 -24.21 -4.44 -16.00
N HIS A 652 -24.20 -5.52 -15.23
CA HIS A 652 -23.35 -5.65 -14.06
C HIS A 652 -22.36 -6.81 -14.22
N GLU A 653 -21.09 -6.56 -13.92
CA GLU A 653 -20.01 -7.55 -13.96
C GLU A 653 -19.48 -7.82 -12.53
N PRO A 654 -19.80 -8.95 -11.88
CA PRO A 654 -19.37 -9.25 -10.51
C PRO A 654 -17.85 -9.35 -10.34
N GLY A 655 -17.13 -9.86 -11.35
CA GLY A 655 -15.66 -9.99 -11.27
C GLY A 655 -14.93 -8.65 -11.27
N LYS A 656 -15.62 -7.56 -11.64
CA LYS A 656 -15.06 -6.20 -11.78
C LYS A 656 -14.37 -5.71 -10.51
N PHE A 657 -14.85 -6.09 -9.32
CA PHE A 657 -14.29 -5.63 -8.05
C PHE A 657 -12.91 -6.22 -7.78
N THR A 658 -12.78 -7.55 -7.78
CA THR A 658 -11.50 -8.24 -7.58
C THR A 658 -10.49 -7.90 -8.67
N SER A 659 -10.95 -7.70 -9.91
CA SER A 659 -10.12 -7.20 -11.00
C SER A 659 -9.52 -5.81 -10.74
N VAL A 660 -10.30 -4.88 -10.18
CA VAL A 660 -9.82 -3.53 -9.83
C VAL A 660 -8.84 -3.55 -8.66
N ASP A 661 -9.14 -4.32 -7.61
CA ASP A 661 -8.36 -4.31 -6.36
C ASP A 661 -7.08 -5.16 -6.50
N TYR A 662 -7.19 -6.39 -7.02
CA TYR A 662 -6.14 -7.41 -7.04
C TYR A 662 -5.58 -7.72 -8.43
N GLY A 663 -6.16 -7.17 -9.50
CA GLY A 663 -5.72 -7.45 -10.88
C GLY A 663 -6.20 -8.80 -11.43
N THR A 664 -7.19 -9.44 -10.80
CA THR A 664 -7.81 -10.68 -11.28
C THR A 664 -8.33 -10.51 -12.71
N LYS A 665 -8.13 -11.52 -13.57
CA LYS A 665 -8.69 -11.52 -14.93
C LYS A 665 -10.20 -11.76 -14.89
N LEU A 666 -10.93 -11.19 -15.84
CA LEU A 666 -12.36 -11.44 -16.04
C LEU A 666 -12.55 -12.54 -17.08
N ASP A 667 -13.16 -13.65 -16.68
CA ASP A 667 -13.64 -14.67 -17.61
C ASP A 667 -15.11 -14.39 -18.00
N PRO A 668 -15.43 -14.18 -19.29
CA PRO A 668 -16.78 -13.83 -19.71
C PRO A 668 -17.72 -15.04 -19.62
N VAL A 669 -18.72 -14.94 -18.74
CA VAL A 669 -19.77 -15.95 -18.61
C VAL A 669 -20.57 -16.13 -19.92
N PRO A 670 -20.98 -17.35 -20.28
CA PRO A 670 -21.77 -17.59 -21.50
C PRO A 670 -23.22 -17.15 -21.29
N ILE A 671 -23.62 -16.06 -21.94
CA ILE A 671 -24.95 -15.44 -21.78
C ILE A 671 -25.92 -15.71 -22.95
N THR A 672 -25.55 -16.60 -23.87
CA THR A 672 -26.35 -17.01 -25.03
C THR A 672 -25.88 -18.35 -25.59
N VAL A 673 -26.81 -19.18 -26.08
CA VAL A 673 -26.52 -20.35 -26.92
C VAL A 673 -26.67 -20.04 -28.42
N VAL A 674 -27.07 -18.83 -28.81
CA VAL A 674 -27.07 -18.41 -30.22
C VAL A 674 -25.61 -18.29 -30.69
N PRO A 675 -25.16 -19.03 -31.73
CA PRO A 675 -23.80 -18.91 -32.23
C PRO A 675 -23.53 -17.49 -32.76
N PRO A 676 -22.53 -16.76 -32.25
CA PRO A 676 -22.22 -15.43 -32.77
C PRO A 676 -21.66 -15.54 -34.19
N GLY A 677 -22.41 -15.02 -35.17
CA GLY A 677 -21.91 -14.57 -36.47
C GLY A 677 -20.97 -15.51 -37.25
N VAL A 678 -21.48 -16.69 -37.65
CA VAL A 678 -20.91 -17.51 -38.73
C VAL A 678 -19.42 -17.89 -38.53
N GLN A 679 -19.10 -18.47 -37.37
CA GLN A 679 -17.88 -19.27 -37.23
C GLN A 679 -18.21 -20.60 -36.52
N PRO A 680 -18.39 -21.71 -37.28
CA PRO A 680 -18.49 -23.05 -36.72
C PRO A 680 -17.22 -23.41 -35.92
N PRO A 681 -17.33 -24.24 -34.88
CA PRO A 681 -16.18 -24.68 -34.11
C PRO A 681 -15.31 -25.69 -34.89
N PRO A 682 -14.04 -25.86 -34.50
CA PRO A 682 -13.19 -26.96 -34.98
C PRO A 682 -13.82 -28.34 -34.70
N ARG A 683 -13.36 -29.35 -35.43
CA ARG A 683 -13.79 -30.75 -35.27
C ARG A 683 -12.60 -31.63 -34.89
N ASP A 684 -12.87 -32.87 -34.50
CA ASP A 684 -11.87 -33.94 -34.37
C ASP A 684 -10.62 -33.53 -33.57
N ILE A 685 -10.83 -32.96 -32.37
CA ILE A 685 -9.74 -32.54 -31.48
C ILE A 685 -9.11 -33.79 -30.86
N VAL A 686 -7.93 -34.16 -31.35
CA VAL A 686 -7.16 -35.33 -30.92
C VAL A 686 -5.96 -34.88 -30.09
N LEU A 687 -5.78 -35.56 -28.96
CA LEU A 687 -4.62 -35.47 -28.08
C LEU A 687 -3.66 -36.63 -28.35
N SER A 688 -2.36 -36.33 -28.35
CA SER A 688 -1.28 -37.31 -28.45
C SER A 688 -0.07 -36.79 -27.67
N SER A 689 0.86 -37.66 -27.29
CA SER A 689 2.11 -37.26 -26.64
C SER A 689 3.31 -38.02 -27.20
N TYR A 690 4.45 -37.35 -27.29
CA TYR A 690 5.74 -37.96 -27.62
C TYR A 690 6.85 -37.36 -26.74
N SER A 691 7.95 -38.08 -26.59
CA SER A 691 9.12 -37.60 -25.87
C SER A 691 10.23 -37.15 -26.84
N VAL A 692 10.91 -36.07 -26.48
CA VAL A 692 12.08 -35.54 -27.18
C VAL A 692 13.26 -35.58 -26.22
N VAL A 693 14.39 -36.17 -26.63
CA VAL A 693 15.62 -36.11 -25.85
C VAL A 693 16.44 -34.93 -26.32
N ASP A 694 16.57 -33.90 -25.47
CA ASP A 694 17.45 -32.75 -25.69
C ASP A 694 18.48 -32.66 -24.55
N GLN A 695 19.74 -32.46 -24.91
CA GLN A 695 20.90 -32.42 -23.99
C GLN A 695 21.00 -33.59 -22.99
N GLY A 696 20.38 -34.73 -23.29
CA GLY A 696 20.34 -35.92 -22.41
C GLY A 696 19.16 -35.97 -21.43
N ILE A 697 18.27 -34.98 -21.45
CA ILE A 697 17.01 -34.95 -20.70
C ILE A 697 15.86 -35.31 -21.65
N ALA A 698 14.99 -36.23 -21.23
CA ALA A 698 13.76 -36.53 -21.96
C ALA A 698 12.67 -35.53 -21.54
N ARG A 699 12.21 -34.70 -22.47
CA ARG A 699 11.03 -33.83 -22.29
C ARG A 699 9.80 -34.51 -22.89
N HIS A 700 8.70 -34.53 -22.15
CA HIS A 700 7.42 -35.01 -22.68
C HIS A 700 6.62 -33.85 -23.26
N VAL A 701 6.13 -34.02 -24.49
CA VAL A 701 5.39 -33.00 -25.26
C VAL A 701 4.00 -33.55 -25.61
N ALA A 702 2.94 -32.81 -25.29
CA ALA A 702 1.62 -33.10 -25.86
C ALA A 702 1.47 -32.39 -27.20
N GLN A 703 1.04 -33.12 -28.23
CA GLN A 703 0.64 -32.55 -29.50
C GLN A 703 -0.87 -32.64 -29.66
N ILE A 704 -1.49 -31.46 -29.71
CA ILE A 704 -2.91 -31.24 -29.94
C ILE A 704 -3.10 -31.05 -31.45
N ARG A 705 -4.04 -31.77 -32.06
CA ARG A 705 -4.44 -31.58 -33.46
C ARG A 705 -5.96 -31.44 -33.56
N TRP A 706 -6.45 -30.72 -34.55
CA TRP A 706 -7.88 -30.63 -34.85
C TRP A 706 -8.13 -30.46 -36.35
N ALA A 707 -9.31 -30.86 -36.81
CA ALA A 707 -9.79 -30.53 -38.14
C ALA A 707 -10.29 -29.07 -38.18
N PRO A 708 -9.90 -28.27 -39.19
CA PRO A 708 -10.44 -26.92 -39.36
C PRO A 708 -11.94 -26.97 -39.68
N PRO A 709 -12.73 -25.94 -39.29
CA PRO A 709 -14.12 -25.82 -39.70
C PRO A 709 -14.25 -25.58 -41.22
N GLU A 710 -15.45 -25.82 -41.76
CA GLU A 710 -15.78 -25.60 -43.18
C GLU A 710 -15.72 -24.13 -43.63
N SER A 711 -15.67 -23.17 -42.70
CA SER A 711 -15.43 -21.75 -42.98
C SER A 711 -13.98 -21.37 -42.69
N GLN A 712 -13.46 -20.36 -43.41
CA GLN A 712 -12.09 -19.87 -43.25
C GLN A 712 -11.88 -19.17 -41.90
N ALA A 713 -11.45 -19.93 -40.90
CA ALA A 713 -10.88 -19.41 -39.67
C ALA A 713 -9.43 -18.94 -39.91
N ILE A 714 -9.04 -17.81 -39.33
CA ILE A 714 -7.70 -17.21 -39.46
C ILE A 714 -6.82 -17.51 -38.24
N SER A 715 -7.43 -17.78 -37.09
CA SER A 715 -6.71 -18.28 -35.91
C SER A 715 -7.61 -19.16 -35.04
N TYR A 716 -6.95 -19.93 -34.18
CA TYR A 716 -7.56 -20.79 -33.16
C TYR A 716 -7.03 -20.36 -31.80
N GLN A 717 -7.89 -20.40 -30.78
CA GLN A 717 -7.50 -20.27 -29.37
C GLN A 717 -7.65 -21.62 -28.69
N VAL A 718 -6.66 -22.02 -27.91
CA VAL A 718 -6.54 -23.35 -27.30
C VAL A 718 -6.42 -23.21 -25.78
N GLN A 719 -7.24 -23.96 -25.05
CA GLN A 719 -7.15 -24.12 -23.60
C GLN A 719 -7.11 -25.61 -23.24
N TRP A 720 -6.45 -25.96 -22.14
CA TRP A 720 -6.35 -27.33 -21.65
C TRP A 720 -6.57 -27.39 -20.15
N ARG A 721 -6.96 -28.56 -19.64
CA ARG A 721 -6.96 -28.88 -18.21
C ARG A 721 -6.50 -30.32 -18.00
N ARG A 722 -5.98 -30.61 -16.81
CA ARG A 722 -5.50 -31.93 -16.40
C ARG A 722 -6.25 -32.37 -15.13
N ASP A 723 -6.66 -33.63 -15.06
CA ASP A 723 -7.24 -34.24 -13.85
C ASP A 723 -8.42 -33.44 -13.24
N ARG A 724 -9.19 -32.79 -14.13
CA ARG A 724 -10.34 -31.89 -13.84
C ARG A 724 -9.97 -30.56 -13.14
N SER A 725 -8.74 -30.09 -13.28
CA SER A 725 -8.29 -28.74 -12.90
C SER A 725 -9.09 -27.62 -13.58
N ASP A 726 -8.82 -26.39 -13.15
CA ASP A 726 -9.12 -25.17 -13.90
C ASP A 726 -8.50 -25.20 -15.31
N TRP A 727 -9.04 -24.37 -16.20
CA TRP A 727 -8.61 -24.25 -17.60
C TRP A 727 -7.40 -23.33 -17.74
N ILE A 728 -6.31 -23.88 -18.28
CA ILE A 728 -5.06 -23.20 -18.58
C ILE A 728 -5.05 -22.79 -20.06
N GLU A 729 -4.71 -21.52 -20.32
CA GLU A 729 -4.54 -20.98 -21.67
C GLU A 729 -3.23 -21.50 -22.30
N ALA A 730 -3.32 -22.26 -23.39
CA ALA A 730 -2.15 -22.60 -24.20
C ALA A 730 -1.74 -21.43 -25.10
N GLY A 731 -2.72 -20.67 -25.60
CA GLY A 731 -2.53 -19.47 -26.40
C GLY A 731 -3.33 -19.50 -27.70
N ARG A 732 -2.86 -18.74 -28.70
CA ARG A 732 -3.44 -18.68 -30.04
C ARG A 732 -2.44 -19.11 -31.11
N THR A 733 -2.94 -19.77 -32.14
CA THR A 733 -2.15 -20.16 -33.33
C THR A 733 -2.96 -20.02 -34.62
N GLY A 734 -2.27 -19.89 -35.76
CA GLY A 734 -2.86 -20.01 -37.10
C GLY A 734 -2.90 -21.45 -37.65
N SER A 735 -2.11 -22.37 -37.08
CA SER A 735 -2.09 -23.79 -37.46
C SER A 735 -3.28 -24.55 -36.87
N SER A 736 -3.67 -25.67 -37.50
CA SER A 736 -4.67 -26.61 -36.96
C SER A 736 -4.07 -27.63 -35.96
N SER A 737 -2.99 -27.23 -35.28
CA SER A 737 -2.26 -28.02 -34.30
C SER A 737 -1.46 -27.11 -33.38
N MET A 738 -1.22 -27.56 -32.14
CA MET A 738 -0.42 -26.85 -31.13
C MET A 738 0.28 -27.85 -30.22
N GLU A 739 1.44 -27.48 -29.69
CA GLU A 739 2.25 -28.33 -28.79
C GLU A 739 2.35 -27.70 -27.40
N LEU A 740 2.16 -28.53 -26.37
CA LEU A 740 2.43 -28.20 -24.97
C LEU A 740 3.73 -28.88 -24.57
N GLN A 741 4.73 -28.09 -24.17
CA GLN A 741 6.00 -28.61 -23.66
C GLN A 741 5.86 -29.05 -22.19
N ASP A 742 6.77 -29.91 -21.75
CA ASP A 742 6.98 -30.32 -20.35
C ASP A 742 5.70 -30.81 -19.64
N ILE A 743 4.95 -31.73 -20.28
CA ILE A 743 3.71 -32.29 -19.73
C ILE A 743 3.93 -33.33 -18.62
N ARG A 744 2.99 -33.40 -17.68
CA ARG A 744 2.95 -34.40 -16.59
C ARG A 744 1.95 -35.52 -16.91
N ALA A 745 2.06 -36.68 -16.26
CA ALA A 745 1.11 -37.78 -16.46
C ALA A 745 -0.29 -37.48 -15.88
N GLY A 746 -1.36 -37.71 -16.64
CA GLY A 746 -2.75 -37.52 -16.17
C GLY A 746 -3.82 -37.50 -17.27
N ALA A 747 -5.06 -37.21 -16.86
CA ALA A 747 -6.24 -37.11 -17.71
C ALA A 747 -6.35 -35.70 -18.33
N TYR A 748 -6.03 -35.54 -19.61
CA TYR A 748 -6.09 -34.27 -20.31
C TYR A 748 -7.42 -34.08 -21.05
N VAL A 749 -7.99 -32.87 -20.94
CA VAL A 749 -9.08 -32.39 -21.79
C VAL A 749 -8.66 -31.06 -22.40
N VAL A 750 -8.80 -30.93 -23.72
CA VAL A 750 -8.56 -29.69 -24.46
C VAL A 750 -9.88 -29.10 -24.93
N ARG A 751 -9.96 -27.78 -25.00
CA ARG A 751 -10.97 -27.06 -25.77
C ARG A 751 -10.35 -26.09 -26.76
N VAL A 752 -10.89 -26.04 -27.97
CA VAL A 752 -10.43 -25.17 -29.06
C VAL A 752 -11.60 -24.39 -29.63
N ARG A 753 -11.39 -23.10 -29.92
CA ARG A 753 -12.34 -22.27 -30.67
C ARG A 753 -11.66 -21.59 -31.86
N ALA A 754 -12.36 -21.53 -32.97
CA ALA A 754 -11.94 -20.87 -34.20
C ALA A 754 -12.29 -19.37 -34.16
N MET A 755 -11.56 -18.53 -34.89
CA MET A 755 -11.82 -17.10 -35.04
C MET A 755 -11.80 -16.68 -36.51
N ASN A 756 -12.83 -15.96 -36.94
CA ASN A 756 -12.94 -15.43 -38.31
C ASN A 756 -12.20 -14.09 -38.48
N ALA A 757 -12.18 -13.57 -39.72
CA ALA A 757 -11.52 -12.31 -40.08
C ALA A 757 -12.01 -11.06 -39.34
N MET A 758 -13.20 -11.10 -38.71
CA MET A 758 -13.75 -10.01 -37.90
C MET A 758 -13.45 -10.17 -36.40
N GLY A 759 -12.65 -11.18 -36.02
CA GLY A 759 -12.34 -11.50 -34.63
C GLY A 759 -13.49 -12.14 -33.85
N VAL A 760 -14.52 -12.64 -34.53
CA VAL A 760 -15.65 -13.33 -33.90
C VAL A 760 -15.23 -14.78 -33.61
N PRO A 761 -15.30 -15.24 -32.34
CA PRO A 761 -14.97 -16.62 -31.98
C PRO A 761 -16.16 -17.57 -32.16
N SER A 762 -15.87 -18.84 -32.48
CA SER A 762 -16.84 -19.93 -32.35
C SER A 762 -17.16 -20.22 -30.87
N ILE A 763 -18.18 -21.05 -30.65
CA ILE A 763 -18.28 -21.85 -29.42
C ILE A 763 -17.02 -22.73 -29.25
N TRP A 764 -16.75 -23.18 -28.03
CA TRP A 764 -15.68 -24.14 -27.76
C TRP A 764 -16.08 -25.55 -28.24
N ALA A 765 -15.26 -26.17 -29.08
CA ALA A 765 -15.26 -27.63 -29.23
C ALA A 765 -14.31 -28.23 -28.18
N TYR A 766 -14.59 -29.46 -27.75
CA TYR A 766 -13.87 -30.17 -26.70
C TYR A 766 -13.28 -31.49 -27.24
N SER A 767 -12.12 -31.90 -26.72
CA SER A 767 -11.58 -33.25 -26.95
C SER A 767 -12.29 -34.29 -26.08
N ALA A 768 -12.12 -35.57 -26.40
CA ALA A 768 -12.31 -36.62 -25.41
C ALA A 768 -11.28 -36.49 -24.26
N GLU A 769 -11.62 -36.99 -23.07
CA GLU A 769 -10.67 -37.11 -21.95
C GLU A 769 -9.62 -38.16 -22.32
N THR A 770 -8.35 -37.73 -22.45
CA THR A 770 -7.26 -38.55 -22.98
C THR A 770 -6.16 -38.66 -21.94
N GLN A 771 -5.82 -39.91 -21.55
CA GLN A 771 -4.70 -40.17 -20.64
C GLN A 771 -3.38 -39.97 -21.37
N LEU A 772 -2.55 -39.01 -20.92
CA LEU A 772 -1.23 -38.75 -21.47
C LEU A 772 -0.12 -39.22 -20.52
N GLN A 773 0.97 -39.73 -21.12
CA GLN A 773 2.18 -40.09 -20.41
C GLN A 773 3.16 -38.91 -20.43
N GLY A 774 3.29 -38.24 -19.28
CA GLY A 774 4.28 -37.21 -19.00
C GLY A 774 5.15 -37.62 -17.81
N ASP A 775 5.86 -36.67 -17.20
CA ASP A 775 6.80 -36.98 -16.12
C ASP A 775 6.11 -37.66 -14.92
N LEU A 776 6.88 -38.52 -14.25
CA LEU A 776 6.48 -39.29 -13.08
C LEU A 776 6.24 -38.38 -11.86
N ALA A 777 5.43 -38.88 -10.92
CA ALA A 777 5.17 -38.24 -9.62
C ALA A 777 6.45 -38.17 -8.74
N PRO A 778 6.47 -37.29 -7.70
CA PRO A 778 7.59 -37.16 -6.77
C PRO A 778 8.13 -38.51 -6.26
N PRO A 779 9.44 -38.63 -6.02
CA PRO A 779 10.04 -39.88 -5.61
C PRO A 779 9.41 -40.39 -4.30
N LEU A 780 9.15 -41.70 -4.23
CA LEU A 780 8.60 -42.34 -3.04
C LEU A 780 9.56 -42.22 -1.84
N ALA A 781 9.05 -42.48 -0.62
CA ALA A 781 9.88 -42.55 0.58
C ALA A 781 11.01 -43.60 0.44
N LEU A 782 12.03 -43.48 1.30
CA LEU A 782 13.03 -44.54 1.48
C LEU A 782 12.36 -45.88 1.78
N ALA A 783 12.95 -46.98 1.30
CA ALA A 783 12.46 -48.33 1.58
C ALA A 783 12.80 -48.78 3.01
N HIS A 784 13.90 -48.27 3.57
CA HIS A 784 14.29 -48.40 4.99
C HIS A 784 15.34 -47.36 5.35
N LEU A 785 15.55 -47.15 6.66
CA LEU A 785 16.64 -46.39 7.25
C LEU A 785 17.03 -47.09 8.57
N ASN A 786 18.23 -47.66 8.62
CA ASN A 786 18.69 -48.55 9.68
C ASN A 786 19.96 -47.98 10.35
N PRO A 787 19.89 -47.48 11.59
CA PRO A 787 21.07 -47.11 12.36
C PRO A 787 21.76 -48.34 12.97
N THR A 788 23.08 -48.40 12.86
CA THR A 788 23.98 -49.37 13.50
C THR A 788 24.87 -48.65 14.50
N SER A 789 24.96 -49.16 15.73
CA SER A 789 25.82 -48.58 16.79
C SER A 789 27.31 -48.77 16.48
N LEU A 790 28.14 -47.78 16.85
CA LEU A 790 29.60 -47.84 16.79
C LEU A 790 30.19 -47.14 18.03
N VAL A 791 31.43 -47.45 18.39
CA VAL A 791 32.20 -46.70 19.40
C VAL A 791 32.30 -45.23 18.97
N PHE A 792 31.76 -44.33 19.80
CA PHE A 792 31.65 -42.88 19.54
C PHE A 792 30.96 -42.49 18.20
N GLY A 793 30.06 -43.32 17.66
CA GLY A 793 29.38 -43.02 16.40
C GLY A 793 28.16 -43.90 16.06
N VAL A 794 27.53 -43.61 14.93
CA VAL A 794 26.41 -44.38 14.35
C VAL A 794 26.58 -44.46 12.83
N ARG A 795 26.48 -45.66 12.25
CA ARG A 795 26.33 -45.82 10.78
C ARG A 795 24.85 -45.86 10.43
N LEU A 796 24.46 -45.16 9.38
CA LEU A 796 23.11 -45.13 8.81
C LEU A 796 23.14 -45.83 7.46
N ASP A 797 22.34 -46.89 7.29
CA ASP A 797 22.18 -47.63 6.03
C ASP A 797 20.73 -47.48 5.53
N TRP A 798 20.51 -47.08 4.28
CA TRP A 798 19.16 -46.80 3.74
C TRP A 798 18.89 -47.43 2.37
N GLY A 799 17.63 -47.75 2.12
CA GLY A 799 17.17 -48.39 0.88
C GLY A 799 16.39 -47.46 -0.04
N PHE A 800 16.53 -47.65 -1.35
CA PHE A 800 15.70 -47.00 -2.36
C PHE A 800 14.43 -47.81 -2.68
N PRO A 801 13.29 -47.18 -2.99
CA PRO A 801 12.05 -47.85 -3.36
C PRO A 801 12.15 -48.52 -4.75
N ALA A 802 11.39 -49.59 -4.96
CA ALA A 802 11.40 -50.34 -6.22
C ALA A 802 10.47 -49.70 -7.27
N GLY A 803 11.03 -49.27 -8.41
CA GLY A 803 10.30 -48.73 -9.55
C GLY A 803 11.21 -47.89 -10.46
N PRO A 804 10.71 -47.41 -11.62
CA PRO A 804 11.41 -46.40 -12.39
C PRO A 804 11.42 -45.07 -11.60
N SER A 805 12.60 -44.51 -11.36
CA SER A 805 12.74 -43.24 -10.64
C SER A 805 13.99 -42.48 -11.08
N ILE A 806 13.91 -41.16 -11.07
CA ILE A 806 14.97 -40.22 -11.47
C ILE A 806 15.65 -39.56 -10.25
N VAL A 807 15.81 -40.31 -9.15
CA VAL A 807 16.48 -39.85 -7.92
C VAL A 807 17.84 -39.20 -8.24
N GLU A 808 18.06 -38.01 -7.69
CA GLU A 808 19.36 -37.35 -7.68
C GLU A 808 20.10 -37.64 -6.38
N ARG A 809 19.42 -37.55 -5.24
CA ARG A 809 20.04 -37.64 -3.90
C ARG A 809 19.06 -38.03 -2.79
N THR A 810 19.61 -38.53 -1.69
CA THR A 810 18.94 -38.67 -0.40
C THR A 810 19.32 -37.50 0.50
N GLU A 811 18.35 -36.83 1.12
CA GLU A 811 18.61 -35.96 2.27
C GLU A 811 18.48 -36.79 3.55
N LEU A 812 19.44 -36.66 4.49
CA LEU A 812 19.29 -37.17 5.85
C LEU A 812 19.26 -36.03 6.87
N TRP A 813 18.51 -36.24 7.94
CA TRP A 813 18.25 -35.28 9.01
C TRP A 813 18.28 -36.00 10.37
N TYR A 814 18.66 -35.31 11.44
CA TYR A 814 18.80 -35.89 12.77
C TYR A 814 18.41 -34.93 13.90
N GLY A 815 18.07 -35.46 15.08
CA GLY A 815 17.72 -34.66 16.26
C GLY A 815 17.93 -35.40 17.58
N GLN A 816 18.08 -34.67 18.68
CA GLN A 816 18.19 -35.25 20.04
C GLN A 816 16.82 -35.67 20.61
N VAL A 817 15.74 -35.06 20.12
CA VAL A 817 14.35 -35.36 20.48
C VAL A 817 13.67 -36.00 19.27
N ASN A 818 12.69 -36.86 19.50
CA ASN A 818 11.89 -37.50 18.44
C ASN A 818 10.82 -36.53 17.88
N ASP A 819 11.26 -35.39 17.36
CA ASP A 819 10.43 -34.36 16.73
C ASP A 819 11.11 -33.88 15.43
N LEU A 820 10.45 -34.14 14.30
CA LEU A 820 10.91 -33.75 12.97
C LEU A 820 10.97 -32.23 12.78
N GLN A 821 10.19 -31.43 13.53
CA GLN A 821 10.25 -29.97 13.47
C GLN A 821 11.52 -29.39 14.10
N GLN A 822 12.19 -30.18 14.96
CA GLN A 822 13.45 -29.83 15.63
C GLN A 822 14.68 -30.54 15.01
N ALA A 823 14.49 -31.28 13.92
CA ALA A 823 15.57 -31.99 13.24
C ALA A 823 16.49 -31.02 12.46
N ILE A 824 17.77 -31.32 12.44
CA ILE A 824 18.83 -30.59 11.73
C ILE A 824 19.30 -31.45 10.55
N LYS A 825 19.59 -30.84 9.40
CA LYS A 825 20.07 -31.57 8.20
C LYS A 825 21.47 -32.15 8.46
N LEU A 826 21.61 -33.46 8.31
CA LEU A 826 22.88 -34.18 8.40
C LEU A 826 23.69 -34.04 7.10
N GLY A 827 23.01 -34.08 5.95
CA GLY A 827 23.65 -33.90 4.65
C GLY A 827 22.78 -34.26 3.45
N ASP A 828 23.34 -34.04 2.26
CA ASP A 828 22.86 -34.51 0.96
C ASP A 828 23.79 -35.62 0.44
N PHE A 829 23.23 -36.76 0.04
CA PHE A 829 23.99 -37.93 -0.41
C PHE A 829 23.54 -38.33 -1.81
N ALA A 830 24.42 -38.16 -2.81
CA ALA A 830 24.09 -38.38 -4.21
C ALA A 830 23.76 -39.86 -4.50
N TYR A 831 22.73 -40.10 -5.30
CA TYR A 831 22.34 -41.44 -5.74
C TYR A 831 23.48 -42.10 -6.55
N PRO A 832 23.81 -43.38 -6.31
CA PRO A 832 23.12 -44.37 -5.49
C PRO A 832 23.72 -44.58 -4.07
N GLN A 833 24.28 -43.54 -3.43
CA GLN A 833 24.81 -43.68 -2.07
C GLN A 833 23.70 -44.12 -1.09
N ALA A 834 23.98 -45.20 -0.36
CA ALA A 834 23.03 -45.91 0.51
C ALA A 834 23.53 -46.04 1.97
N THR A 835 24.66 -45.41 2.30
CA THR A 835 25.28 -45.52 3.63
C THR A 835 26.09 -44.26 4.00
N HIS A 836 26.13 -43.93 5.29
CA HIS A 836 26.93 -42.84 5.87
C HIS A 836 27.24 -43.13 7.35
N THR A 837 28.36 -42.61 7.88
CA THR A 837 28.74 -42.79 9.29
C THR A 837 28.97 -41.46 9.98
N LEU A 838 28.20 -41.21 11.04
CA LEU A 838 28.34 -40.08 11.94
C LEU A 838 29.27 -40.47 13.11
N MET A 839 30.40 -39.79 13.25
CA MET A 839 31.39 -40.01 14.32
C MET A 839 31.51 -38.77 15.21
N GLY A 840 32.10 -38.94 16.41
CA GLY A 840 32.28 -37.85 17.39
C GLY A 840 31.11 -37.71 18.36
N LEU A 841 30.27 -38.73 18.49
CA LEU A 841 29.21 -38.81 19.48
C LEU A 841 29.77 -39.25 20.83
N ALA A 842 29.21 -38.77 21.94
CA ALA A 842 29.56 -39.29 23.27
C ALA A 842 29.12 -40.76 23.42
N ALA A 843 29.79 -41.52 24.29
CA ALA A 843 29.42 -42.90 24.59
C ALA A 843 27.96 -42.98 25.06
N GLY A 844 27.18 -43.91 24.49
CA GLY A 844 25.76 -44.05 24.77
C GLY A 844 24.85 -42.94 24.25
N ALA A 845 25.34 -41.93 23.52
CA ALA A 845 24.50 -40.84 23.01
C ALA A 845 23.45 -41.32 22.01
N GLN A 846 22.19 -40.92 22.22
CA GLN A 846 21.04 -41.27 21.38
C GLN A 846 20.65 -40.10 20.46
N LEU A 847 20.26 -40.44 19.22
CA LEU A 847 19.75 -39.51 18.21
C LEU A 847 18.62 -40.17 17.42
N PHE A 848 17.65 -39.37 16.97
CA PHE A 848 16.59 -39.79 16.05
C PHE A 848 16.94 -39.33 14.64
N PHE A 849 16.70 -40.19 13.64
CA PHE A 849 17.07 -39.96 12.25
C PHE A 849 15.86 -40.06 11.30
N TRP A 850 15.86 -39.20 10.29
CA TRP A 850 14.90 -39.17 9.19
C TRP A 850 15.62 -39.07 7.85
N GLY A 851 14.97 -39.50 6.77
CA GLY A 851 15.48 -39.33 5.42
C GLY A 851 14.39 -39.17 4.38
N ARG A 852 14.73 -38.55 3.25
CA ARG A 852 13.83 -38.38 2.09
C ARG A 852 14.62 -38.35 0.79
N LEU A 853 13.96 -38.63 -0.33
CA LEU A 853 14.56 -38.59 -1.66
C LEU A 853 14.26 -37.28 -2.37
N VAL A 854 15.17 -36.83 -3.23
CA VAL A 854 14.97 -35.70 -4.15
C VAL A 854 15.39 -36.15 -5.55
N ASP A 855 14.61 -35.79 -6.56
CA ASP A 855 14.86 -36.17 -7.94
C ASP A 855 15.64 -35.11 -8.75
N LYS A 856 16.01 -35.47 -9.98
CA LYS A 856 16.73 -34.60 -10.92
C LYS A 856 15.93 -33.41 -11.46
N ASN A 857 14.62 -33.36 -11.19
CA ASN A 857 13.76 -32.23 -11.49
C ASN A 857 13.63 -31.28 -10.28
N GLY A 858 14.16 -31.67 -9.11
CA GLY A 858 14.05 -30.94 -7.85
C GLY A 858 12.80 -31.27 -7.04
N GLU A 859 11.99 -32.26 -7.43
CA GLU A 859 10.81 -32.67 -6.68
C GLU A 859 11.23 -33.48 -5.43
N ILE A 860 10.66 -33.11 -4.27
CA ILE A 860 11.04 -33.64 -2.96
C ILE A 860 10.02 -34.70 -2.53
N GLY A 861 10.51 -35.91 -2.27
CA GLY A 861 9.72 -37.04 -1.79
C GLY A 861 9.32 -36.95 -0.31
N PRO A 862 8.36 -37.78 0.13
CA PRO A 862 7.91 -37.80 1.51
C PRO A 862 8.98 -38.36 2.46
N TRP A 863 8.89 -37.95 3.73
CA TRP A 863 9.79 -38.39 4.78
C TRP A 863 9.66 -39.87 5.11
N TYR A 864 10.79 -40.48 5.47
CA TYR A 864 10.87 -41.77 6.14
C TYR A 864 11.43 -41.58 7.55
N PRO A 865 10.80 -42.16 8.60
CA PRO A 865 9.54 -42.92 8.55
C PRO A 865 8.32 -42.05 8.22
N VAL A 866 7.38 -42.58 7.43
CA VAL A 866 6.18 -41.86 6.96
C VAL A 866 5.22 -41.51 8.12
N SER A 867 5.34 -42.20 9.26
CA SER A 867 4.64 -41.90 10.51
C SER A 867 5.17 -40.66 11.26
N GLY A 868 6.22 -40.00 10.76
CA GLY A 868 6.77 -38.76 11.33
C GLY A 868 7.74 -38.95 12.50
N GLY A 869 7.62 -40.03 13.27
CA GLY A 869 8.61 -40.40 14.30
C GLY A 869 9.90 -40.94 13.67
N GLY A 870 11.05 -40.42 14.09
CA GLY A 870 12.37 -40.79 13.57
C GLY A 870 12.89 -42.13 14.07
N VAL A 871 13.83 -42.71 13.35
CA VAL A 871 14.50 -43.98 13.72
C VAL A 871 15.60 -43.69 14.74
N MET A 872 15.53 -44.29 15.92
CA MET A 872 16.54 -44.09 16.97
C MET A 872 17.84 -44.84 16.66
N GLY A 873 18.97 -44.11 16.63
CA GLY A 873 20.31 -44.68 16.65
C GLY A 873 21.06 -44.25 17.92
N GLN A 874 22.01 -45.06 18.37
CA GLN A 874 22.77 -44.83 19.60
C GLN A 874 24.25 -45.19 19.40
N ALA A 875 25.17 -44.33 19.84
CA ALA A 875 26.59 -44.66 19.91
C ALA A 875 26.86 -45.65 21.05
N SER A 876 27.86 -46.54 20.89
CA SER A 876 28.07 -47.65 21.84
C SER A 876 28.26 -47.13 23.26
N SER A 877 27.65 -47.86 24.21
CA SER A 877 27.77 -47.67 25.65
C SER A 877 28.49 -48.83 26.33
N ASP A 878 29.02 -49.79 25.57
CA ASP A 878 29.77 -50.92 26.15
C ASP A 878 31.18 -50.47 26.54
N ALA A 879 31.49 -50.58 27.83
CA ALA A 879 32.79 -50.21 28.37
C ALA A 879 33.94 -51.07 27.81
N GLY A 880 33.67 -52.31 27.35
CA GLY A 880 34.64 -53.18 26.72
C GLY A 880 35.07 -52.68 25.33
N GLU A 881 34.11 -52.42 24.45
CA GLU A 881 34.38 -51.89 23.10
C GLU A 881 35.10 -50.53 23.16
N ILE A 882 34.72 -49.68 24.11
CA ILE A 882 35.36 -48.37 24.34
C ILE A 882 36.80 -48.54 24.87
N LEU A 883 37.05 -49.49 25.78
CA LEU A 883 38.41 -49.77 26.26
C LEU A 883 39.31 -50.28 25.13
N GLU A 884 38.83 -51.24 24.34
CA GLU A 884 39.59 -51.87 23.25
C GLU A 884 39.91 -50.83 22.16
N TYR A 885 38.98 -49.93 21.81
CA TYR A 885 39.22 -48.82 20.89
C TYR A 885 40.31 -47.84 21.36
N LEU A 886 40.40 -47.59 22.67
CA LEU A 886 41.42 -46.72 23.28
C LEU A 886 42.77 -47.43 23.48
N GLN A 887 42.79 -48.77 23.45
CA GLN A 887 43.96 -49.57 23.77
C GLN A 887 45.00 -49.49 22.64
N GLY A 888 46.05 -48.69 22.87
CA GLY A 888 47.11 -48.41 21.90
C GLY A 888 47.03 -47.04 21.23
N GLN A 889 45.95 -46.27 21.42
CA GLN A 889 45.92 -44.84 21.05
C GLN A 889 46.53 -43.94 22.13
N ILE A 890 46.51 -44.39 23.40
CA ILE A 890 47.22 -43.75 24.51
C ILE A 890 48.60 -44.39 24.63
N THR A 891 49.67 -43.61 24.44
CA THR A 891 51.05 -44.05 24.73
C THR A 891 51.42 -43.73 26.18
N GLU A 892 52.26 -44.56 26.81
CA GLU A 892 52.75 -44.31 28.19
C GLU A 892 53.32 -42.90 28.35
N THR A 893 53.99 -42.37 27.33
CA THR A 893 54.59 -41.03 27.31
C THR A 893 53.57 -39.92 27.61
N GLN A 894 52.35 -40.01 27.05
CA GLN A 894 51.31 -38.99 27.25
C GLN A 894 50.70 -39.07 28.65
N LEU A 895 50.48 -40.29 29.15
CA LEU A 895 49.99 -40.51 30.51
C LEU A 895 51.04 -40.11 31.56
N ALA A 896 52.32 -40.36 31.27
CA ALA A 896 53.44 -39.97 32.12
C ALA A 896 53.62 -38.46 32.19
N GLN A 897 53.55 -37.72 31.07
CA GLN A 897 53.60 -36.25 31.10
C GLN A 897 52.46 -35.66 31.92
N ALA A 898 51.22 -36.14 31.71
CA ALA A 898 50.05 -35.69 32.48
C ALA A 898 50.12 -36.05 33.98
N LEU A 899 50.85 -37.11 34.37
CA LEU A 899 51.13 -37.40 35.78
C LEU A 899 52.26 -36.53 36.36
N ILE A 900 53.33 -36.30 35.59
CA ILE A 900 54.50 -35.51 36.03
C ILE A 900 54.10 -34.06 36.28
N GLU A 901 53.38 -33.41 35.34
CA GLU A 901 52.87 -32.05 35.55
C GLU A 901 51.95 -31.96 36.77
N LYS A 902 51.15 -33.00 37.02
CA LYS A 902 50.24 -33.09 38.17
C LYS A 902 50.93 -33.41 39.51
N ILE A 903 52.20 -33.84 39.47
CA ILE A 903 53.05 -34.06 40.66
C ILE A 903 53.89 -32.82 40.95
N ASP A 904 54.48 -32.19 39.93
CA ASP A 904 55.30 -30.98 40.08
C ASP A 904 54.47 -29.71 40.37
N SER A 905 53.20 -29.63 39.92
CA SER A 905 52.36 -28.44 40.08
C SER A 905 51.68 -28.26 41.46
N GLY A 906 52.02 -29.07 42.46
CA GLY A 906 51.73 -28.73 43.87
C GLY A 906 50.25 -28.63 44.29
N GLY A 907 49.31 -29.13 43.48
CA GLY A 907 47.99 -29.56 43.97
C GLY A 907 46.96 -28.51 44.40
N GLU A 908 46.74 -27.42 43.65
CA GLU A 908 45.43 -26.70 43.66
C GLU A 908 45.23 -25.80 42.43
N SER A 909 44.28 -26.13 41.54
CA SER A 909 43.73 -25.23 40.49
C SER A 909 42.57 -25.86 39.71
N ALA A 910 41.33 -25.71 40.19
CA ALA A 910 40.13 -26.18 39.49
C ALA A 910 39.53 -25.15 38.50
N VAL A 911 40.20 -24.01 38.27
CA VAL A 911 39.58 -22.79 37.72
C VAL A 911 39.93 -22.50 36.25
N VAL A 912 41.05 -23.05 35.73
CA VAL A 912 41.60 -22.64 34.41
C VAL A 912 40.88 -23.28 33.22
N VAL A 913 40.27 -24.46 33.40
CA VAL A 913 39.68 -25.23 32.28
C VAL A 913 38.38 -24.60 31.77
N GLU A 914 37.52 -24.11 32.66
CA GLU A 914 36.17 -23.65 32.29
C GLU A 914 36.18 -22.38 31.41
N GLN A 915 37.12 -21.44 31.67
CA GLN A 915 37.31 -20.26 30.83
C GLN A 915 37.90 -20.61 29.45
N LEU A 916 38.81 -21.58 29.37
CA LEU A 916 39.39 -22.04 28.10
C LEU A 916 38.38 -22.80 27.24
N VAL A 917 37.53 -23.64 27.84
CA VAL A 917 36.44 -24.32 27.12
C VAL A 917 35.39 -23.30 26.64
N SER A 918 35.07 -22.29 27.44
CA SER A 918 34.12 -21.23 27.06
C SER A 918 34.58 -20.42 25.83
N GLN A 919 35.86 -20.02 25.77
CA GLN A 919 36.38 -19.26 24.63
C GLN A 919 36.64 -20.12 23.38
N LEU A 920 36.92 -21.42 23.53
CA LEU A 920 37.21 -22.30 22.40
C LEU A 920 35.95 -22.85 21.68
N ALA A 921 34.77 -22.72 22.29
CA ALA A 921 33.50 -23.26 21.76
C ALA A 921 32.94 -22.53 20.52
N ALA A 922 33.48 -21.37 20.13
CA ALA A 922 32.90 -20.47 19.14
C ALA A 922 33.72 -20.26 17.85
N MET A 923 34.80 -21.03 17.62
CA MET A 923 35.63 -20.93 16.42
C MET A 923 36.03 -22.30 15.84
N TYR A 924 35.64 -22.57 14.59
CA TYR A 924 36.08 -23.75 13.84
C TYR A 924 37.05 -23.32 12.73
N ALA A 925 38.32 -23.72 12.83
CA ALA A 925 39.38 -23.25 11.92
C ALA A 925 40.16 -24.40 11.29
N ILE A 926 39.99 -24.59 9.98
CA ILE A 926 40.81 -25.50 9.18
C ILE A 926 42.02 -24.71 8.68
N LYS A 927 43.22 -25.15 9.07
CA LYS A 927 44.50 -24.56 8.64
C LYS A 927 45.39 -25.63 8.03
N THR A 928 45.97 -25.35 6.88
CA THR A 928 47.02 -26.15 6.25
C THR A 928 48.26 -25.28 6.05
N GLN A 929 49.43 -25.88 6.28
CA GLN A 929 50.71 -25.18 6.23
C GLN A 929 51.74 -26.07 5.53
N ILE A 930 52.49 -25.48 4.60
CA ILE A 930 53.72 -26.05 4.06
C ILE A 930 54.83 -25.01 4.21
N THR A 931 55.99 -25.46 4.68
CA THR A 931 57.20 -24.64 4.77
C THR A 931 58.20 -25.15 3.76
N ASP A 932 58.49 -24.36 2.72
CA ASP A 932 59.45 -24.70 1.67
C ASP A 932 60.47 -23.57 1.48
N GLY A 933 61.73 -23.92 1.19
CA GLY A 933 62.84 -22.96 1.11
C GLY A 933 63.06 -22.12 2.39
N GLY A 934 62.55 -22.56 3.54
CA GLY A 934 62.53 -21.79 4.80
C GLY A 934 61.45 -20.71 4.87
N ARG A 935 60.49 -20.70 3.93
CA ARG A 935 59.36 -19.75 3.90
C ARG A 935 58.04 -20.50 4.10
N THR A 936 57.24 -20.02 5.04
CA THR A 936 55.94 -20.61 5.37
C THR A 936 54.86 -20.11 4.43
N TYR A 937 54.16 -21.02 3.78
CA TYR A 937 52.90 -20.77 3.08
C TYR A 937 51.76 -21.38 3.90
N LEU A 938 50.72 -20.59 4.17
CA LEU A 938 49.59 -20.97 5.00
C LEU A 938 48.30 -20.70 4.25
N ALA A 939 47.42 -21.70 4.21
CA ALA A 939 46.07 -21.59 3.69
C ALA A 939 45.08 -22.01 4.78
N GLY A 940 43.95 -21.32 4.91
CA GLY A 940 42.96 -21.70 5.93
C GLY A 940 41.64 -20.97 5.84
N ILE A 941 40.64 -21.59 6.47
CA ILE A 941 39.27 -21.07 6.62
C ILE A 941 38.93 -21.12 8.10
N GLY A 942 38.65 -19.96 8.68
CA GLY A 942 38.09 -19.83 10.03
C GLY A 942 36.63 -19.41 9.96
N VAL A 943 35.76 -20.13 10.64
CA VAL A 943 34.35 -19.75 10.88
C VAL A 943 34.22 -19.49 12.37
N GLY A 944 33.66 -18.34 12.75
CA GLY A 944 33.45 -18.01 14.15
C GLY A 944 32.43 -16.91 14.38
N VAL A 945 32.04 -16.75 15.65
CA VAL A 945 31.11 -15.71 16.09
C VAL A 945 31.80 -14.90 17.17
N GLU A 946 32.04 -13.61 16.90
CA GLU A 946 32.62 -12.68 17.86
C GLU A 946 31.51 -11.78 18.45
N ASN A 947 31.62 -11.44 19.72
CA ASN A 947 30.71 -10.52 20.40
C ASN A 947 31.54 -9.33 20.91
N ASN A 948 31.45 -8.21 20.18
CA ASN A 948 32.19 -7.00 20.50
C ASN A 948 31.20 -5.98 21.09
N GLU A 949 31.33 -5.74 22.40
CA GLU A 949 30.52 -4.78 23.19
C GLU A 949 28.99 -4.91 23.01
N GLY A 950 28.48 -6.11 22.71
CA GLY A 950 27.06 -6.41 22.60
C GLY A 950 26.52 -6.55 21.17
N ILE A 951 27.35 -6.30 20.14
CA ILE A 951 27.04 -6.68 18.75
C ILE A 951 27.66 -8.04 18.49
N ILE A 952 26.82 -9.01 18.09
CA ILE A 952 27.23 -10.38 17.75
C ILE A 952 27.40 -10.47 16.23
N GLU A 953 28.64 -10.66 15.77
CA GLU A 953 28.98 -10.77 14.34
C GLU A 953 29.50 -12.17 14.02
N SER A 954 28.79 -12.86 13.11
CA SER A 954 29.19 -14.16 12.56
C SER A 954 30.05 -13.93 11.31
N GLN A 955 31.29 -14.40 11.33
CA GLN A 955 32.26 -14.17 10.25
C GLN A 955 32.89 -15.46 9.71
N VAL A 956 33.24 -15.42 8.42
CA VAL A 956 34.00 -16.45 7.72
C VAL A 956 35.25 -15.79 7.11
N LEU A 957 36.41 -16.12 7.66
CA LEU A 957 37.70 -15.55 7.26
C LEU A 957 38.50 -16.59 6.47
N VAL A 958 38.88 -16.24 5.24
CA VAL A 958 39.68 -17.10 4.35
C VAL A 958 41.05 -16.46 4.12
N ALA A 959 42.11 -17.15 4.53
CA ALA A 959 43.49 -16.75 4.28
C ALA A 959 44.10 -17.66 3.21
N ALA A 960 44.31 -17.14 1.99
CA ALA A 960 44.99 -17.82 0.88
C ALA A 960 45.41 -16.82 -0.22
N ASP A 961 46.50 -17.10 -0.94
CA ASP A 961 46.92 -16.29 -2.11
C ASP A 961 45.93 -16.36 -3.30
N ARG A 962 45.15 -17.46 -3.36
CA ARG A 962 44.07 -17.70 -4.32
C ARG A 962 42.95 -18.50 -3.65
N PHE A 963 41.73 -17.98 -3.72
CA PHE A 963 40.49 -18.70 -3.40
C PHE A 963 39.67 -18.89 -4.67
N ALA A 964 39.12 -20.09 -4.90
CA ALA A 964 38.37 -20.40 -6.12
C ALA A 964 37.30 -21.46 -5.85
N VAL A 965 36.07 -21.21 -6.31
CA VAL A 965 34.98 -22.21 -6.27
C VAL A 965 35.11 -23.10 -7.50
N ILE A 966 35.37 -24.40 -7.34
CA ILE A 966 35.67 -25.32 -8.45
C ILE A 966 34.66 -26.46 -8.48
N HIS A 967 34.02 -26.70 -9.63
CA HIS A 967 33.31 -27.96 -9.87
C HIS A 967 34.31 -29.06 -10.25
N PRO A 968 34.38 -30.19 -9.51
CA PRO A 968 35.44 -31.20 -9.68
C PRO A 968 35.29 -32.10 -10.92
N ASN A 969 34.12 -32.14 -11.55
CA ASN A 969 33.76 -33.18 -12.53
C ASN A 969 33.85 -32.72 -14.01
N GLY A 970 34.55 -31.61 -14.30
CA GLY A 970 34.71 -31.07 -15.65
C GLY A 970 36.13 -31.26 -16.21
N THR A 971 36.24 -31.64 -17.49
CA THR A 971 37.54 -31.74 -18.21
C THR A 971 38.21 -30.39 -18.47
N THR A 972 37.51 -29.27 -18.22
CA THR A 972 38.06 -27.92 -18.14
C THR A 972 37.65 -27.27 -16.82
N THR A 973 38.64 -26.81 -16.05
CA THR A 973 38.43 -26.31 -14.68
C THR A 973 37.93 -24.86 -14.65
N THR A 974 36.73 -24.61 -15.15
CA THR A 974 36.07 -23.30 -15.09
C THR A 974 35.54 -23.02 -13.69
N SER A 975 36.01 -21.94 -13.07
CA SER A 975 35.53 -21.46 -11.77
C SER A 975 34.65 -20.22 -11.97
N PRO A 976 33.41 -20.16 -11.45
CA PRO A 976 32.54 -19.00 -11.60
C PRO A 976 32.95 -17.81 -10.72
N PHE A 977 33.72 -18.06 -9.65
CA PHE A 977 34.20 -17.05 -8.69
C PHE A 977 35.62 -17.38 -8.21
N VAL A 978 36.57 -16.48 -8.50
CA VAL A 978 37.98 -16.58 -8.07
C VAL A 978 38.42 -15.27 -7.43
N ILE A 979 39.01 -15.32 -6.23
CA ILE A 979 39.78 -14.21 -5.67
C ILE A 979 41.27 -14.54 -5.83
N GLN A 980 42.04 -13.70 -6.50
CA GLN A 980 43.49 -13.82 -6.60
C GLN A 980 44.14 -12.43 -6.73
N GLY A 981 45.27 -12.21 -6.05
CA GLY A 981 46.02 -10.96 -6.18
C GLY A 981 45.25 -9.70 -5.76
N GLY A 982 44.30 -9.84 -4.82
CA GLY A 982 43.45 -8.74 -4.36
C GLY A 982 42.29 -8.35 -5.30
N GLN A 983 42.02 -9.15 -6.34
CA GLN A 983 40.90 -8.93 -7.27
C GLN A 983 39.97 -10.15 -7.31
N ALA A 984 38.66 -9.89 -7.42
CA ALA A 984 37.63 -10.89 -7.63
C ALA A 984 37.28 -10.98 -9.12
N PHE A 985 37.32 -12.19 -9.66
CA PHE A 985 36.99 -12.53 -11.04
C PHE A 985 35.68 -13.33 -11.05
N MET A 986 34.72 -12.88 -11.85
CA MET A 986 33.39 -13.50 -12.00
C MET A 986 33.00 -13.55 -13.47
N ASN A 987 32.48 -14.69 -13.93
CA ASN A 987 32.06 -14.86 -15.33
C ASN A 987 30.64 -14.34 -15.59
N GLN A 988 29.74 -14.52 -14.62
CA GLN A 988 28.35 -14.06 -14.68
C GLN A 988 27.84 -13.85 -13.24
N ALA A 989 26.99 -12.86 -13.05
CA ALA A 989 26.26 -12.63 -11.80
C ALA A 989 24.79 -12.32 -12.12
N PHE A 990 23.89 -12.75 -11.24
CA PHE A 990 22.48 -12.34 -11.25
C PHE A 990 22.23 -11.45 -10.03
N ILE A 991 21.71 -10.24 -10.26
CA ILE A 991 21.55 -9.19 -9.26
C ILE A 991 20.13 -8.66 -9.43
N ALA A 992 19.32 -8.72 -8.38
CA ALA A 992 17.94 -8.22 -8.40
C ALA A 992 17.90 -6.69 -8.38
N ASP A 993 18.56 -6.09 -7.37
CA ASP A 993 18.79 -4.65 -7.23
C ASP A 993 20.28 -4.40 -7.04
N GLY A 994 20.84 -3.40 -7.72
CA GLY A 994 22.29 -3.16 -7.75
C GLY A 994 22.67 -1.69 -7.93
N THR A 995 23.11 -1.04 -6.86
CA THR A 995 23.62 0.33 -6.88
C THR A 995 25.14 0.34 -7.05
N ILE A 996 25.65 0.96 -8.12
CA ILE A 996 27.10 1.04 -8.41
C ILE A 996 27.54 2.51 -8.37
N THR A 997 28.23 2.90 -7.29
CA THR A 997 28.69 4.28 -7.07
C THR A 997 29.72 4.75 -8.11
N ASN A 998 30.54 3.84 -8.65
CA ASN A 998 31.47 4.12 -9.75
C ASN A 998 31.83 2.82 -10.49
N ALA A 999 31.85 2.84 -11.83
CA ALA A 999 32.10 1.66 -12.68
C ALA A 999 33.25 1.88 -13.65
N LYS A 1000 34.31 1.06 -13.57
CA LYS A 1000 35.43 1.06 -14.53
C LYS A 1000 35.16 0.10 -15.69
N ILE A 1001 34.56 0.62 -16.75
CA ILE A 1001 34.17 -0.15 -17.94
C ILE A 1001 35.40 -0.55 -18.77
N GLY A 1002 35.41 -1.81 -19.24
CA GLY A 1002 36.49 -2.36 -20.08
C GLY A 1002 36.55 -1.71 -21.46
N GLN A 1003 35.48 -1.88 -22.25
CA GLN A 1003 35.34 -1.39 -23.63
C GLN A 1003 33.95 -0.78 -23.92
N VAL A 1004 32.88 -1.51 -23.60
CA VAL A 1004 31.48 -1.11 -23.83
C VAL A 1004 30.57 -1.54 -22.69
N ILE A 1005 29.41 -0.90 -22.56
CA ILE A 1005 28.18 -1.52 -22.06
C ILE A 1005 27.13 -1.40 -23.17
N GLN A 1006 26.37 -2.45 -23.45
CA GLN A 1006 25.34 -2.47 -24.49
C GLN A 1006 24.19 -3.41 -24.11
N SER A 1007 23.04 -3.27 -24.78
CA SER A 1007 21.97 -4.25 -24.69
C SER A 1007 22.30 -5.54 -25.46
N ASN A 1008 21.73 -6.68 -25.02
CA ASN A 1008 21.94 -7.99 -25.64
C ASN A 1008 21.47 -8.06 -27.12
N ASN A 1009 20.57 -7.15 -27.52
CA ASN A 1009 20.04 -7.02 -28.87
C ASN A 1009 20.65 -5.83 -29.65
N TYR A 1010 21.79 -5.29 -29.23
CA TYR A 1010 22.42 -4.17 -29.91
C TYR A 1010 22.89 -4.55 -31.33
N ILE A 1011 22.39 -3.82 -32.32
CA ILE A 1011 22.81 -3.88 -33.73
C ILE A 1011 23.12 -2.45 -34.17
N ALA A 1012 24.38 -2.20 -34.54
CA ALA A 1012 24.88 -0.88 -34.91
C ALA A 1012 24.01 -0.21 -35.99
N GLY A 1013 23.55 0.99 -35.69
CA GLY A 1013 22.69 1.84 -36.50
C GLY A 1013 21.22 1.40 -36.61
N GLN A 1014 20.79 0.33 -35.93
CA GLN A 1014 19.47 -0.29 -36.15
C GLN A 1014 18.68 -0.63 -34.88
N GLN A 1015 19.30 -1.21 -33.86
CA GLN A 1015 18.57 -1.77 -32.71
C GLN A 1015 19.36 -1.64 -31.41
N GLY A 1016 18.66 -1.43 -30.29
CA GLY A 1016 19.24 -1.44 -28.95
C GLY A 1016 20.15 -0.25 -28.67
N TRP A 1017 20.91 -0.33 -27.58
CA TRP A 1017 21.77 0.76 -27.12
C TRP A 1017 23.20 0.29 -26.79
N ARG A 1018 24.15 1.21 -26.91
CA ARG A 1018 25.57 1.00 -26.59
C ARG A 1018 26.22 2.29 -26.10
N ILE A 1019 26.96 2.19 -25.00
CA ILE A 1019 27.93 3.20 -24.53
C ILE A 1019 29.32 2.59 -24.71
N ASP A 1020 30.22 3.30 -25.39
CA ASP A 1020 31.61 2.88 -25.54
C ASP A 1020 32.60 3.83 -24.85
N LYS A 1021 33.79 3.29 -24.58
CA LYS A 1021 34.89 3.99 -23.91
C LYS A 1021 35.59 5.04 -24.78
N ALA A 1022 35.28 5.12 -26.07
CA ALA A 1022 35.75 6.18 -26.96
C ALA A 1022 34.84 7.42 -26.92
N GLY A 1023 33.74 7.38 -26.15
CA GLY A 1023 32.79 8.48 -26.01
C GLY A 1023 31.63 8.44 -27.00
N GLY A 1024 31.41 7.30 -27.67
CA GLY A 1024 30.20 7.03 -28.43
C GLY A 1024 29.07 6.57 -27.51
N PHE A 1025 27.91 7.23 -27.59
CA PHE A 1025 26.65 6.71 -27.06
C PHE A 1025 25.62 6.62 -28.17
N GLU A 1026 25.08 5.42 -28.35
CA GLU A 1026 24.10 5.10 -29.37
C GLU A 1026 22.83 4.57 -28.73
N LEU A 1027 21.69 5.14 -29.12
CA LEU A 1027 20.35 4.79 -28.67
C LEU A 1027 19.45 4.61 -29.89
N ASN A 1028 19.38 3.39 -30.40
CA ASN A 1028 18.42 3.01 -31.43
C ASN A 1028 17.09 2.58 -30.80
N GLY A 1029 16.06 2.42 -31.63
CA GLY A 1029 14.79 1.83 -31.22
C GLY A 1029 14.90 0.36 -30.79
N SER A 1030 13.77 -0.19 -30.31
CA SER A 1030 13.69 -1.57 -29.87
C SER A 1030 13.68 -2.58 -31.03
N VAL A 1031 13.41 -2.11 -32.25
CA VAL A 1031 13.49 -2.85 -33.53
C VAL A 1031 14.02 -1.94 -34.65
N SER A 1032 14.56 -2.54 -35.71
CA SER A 1032 15.04 -1.83 -36.90
C SER A 1032 13.92 -1.06 -37.60
N GLY A 1033 14.24 0.08 -38.23
CA GLY A 1033 13.26 1.00 -38.83
C GLY A 1033 12.58 1.96 -37.85
N GLN A 1034 13.12 2.11 -36.63
CA GLN A 1034 12.74 3.15 -35.67
C GLN A 1034 13.78 4.27 -35.63
N GLY A 1035 13.38 5.45 -35.19
CA GLY A 1035 14.30 6.58 -35.01
C GLY A 1035 15.41 6.28 -33.99
N ARG A 1036 16.54 6.98 -34.15
CA ARG A 1036 17.77 6.72 -33.36
C ARG A 1036 18.52 8.00 -33.02
N THR A 1037 19.24 7.98 -31.91
CA THR A 1037 20.14 9.06 -31.47
C THR A 1037 21.57 8.54 -31.37
N HIS A 1038 22.52 9.31 -31.89
CA HIS A 1038 23.95 9.02 -31.81
C HIS A 1038 24.68 10.25 -31.26
N ILE A 1039 25.36 10.08 -30.13
CA ILE A 1039 26.15 11.10 -29.44
C ILE A 1039 27.62 10.72 -29.55
N THR A 1040 28.45 11.72 -29.86
CA THR A 1040 29.90 11.60 -29.98
C THR A 1040 30.58 12.83 -29.38
N ASN A 1041 31.91 12.80 -29.25
CA ASN A 1041 32.71 13.98 -28.94
C ASN A 1041 32.59 15.14 -29.95
N GLN A 1042 32.01 14.91 -31.14
CA GLN A 1042 31.73 15.95 -32.15
C GLN A 1042 30.30 16.51 -32.05
N GLY A 1043 29.39 15.84 -31.31
CA GLY A 1043 28.01 16.29 -31.11
C GLY A 1043 26.97 15.17 -31.11
N VAL A 1044 25.72 15.60 -30.99
CA VAL A 1044 24.48 14.81 -31.01
C VAL A 1044 23.85 14.87 -32.40
N ARG A 1045 23.43 13.71 -32.90
CA ARG A 1045 22.61 13.56 -34.12
C ARG A 1045 21.40 12.70 -33.84
N VAL A 1046 20.22 13.15 -34.25
CA VAL A 1046 18.96 12.39 -34.19
C VAL A 1046 18.50 12.09 -35.60
N TYR A 1047 18.09 10.85 -35.85
CA TYR A 1047 17.58 10.37 -37.13
C TYR A 1047 16.14 9.87 -36.99
N ASP A 1048 15.33 10.07 -38.02
CA ASP A 1048 13.97 9.54 -38.09
C ASP A 1048 13.94 8.03 -38.42
N ALA A 1049 12.73 7.47 -38.52
CA ALA A 1049 12.50 6.07 -38.88
C ALA A 1049 13.02 5.68 -40.28
N ASN A 1050 13.20 6.66 -41.18
CA ASN A 1050 13.72 6.47 -42.53
C ASN A 1050 15.26 6.63 -42.60
N GLY A 1051 15.91 7.00 -41.50
CA GLY A 1051 17.34 7.27 -41.43
C GLY A 1051 17.76 8.69 -41.86
N PHE A 1052 16.82 9.61 -42.06
CA PHE A 1052 17.13 11.03 -42.31
C PHE A 1052 17.52 11.72 -41.00
N GLU A 1053 18.60 12.51 -41.03
CA GLU A 1053 19.04 13.30 -39.88
C GLU A 1053 18.09 14.50 -39.68
N VAL A 1054 17.39 14.53 -38.54
CA VAL A 1054 16.37 15.55 -38.22
C VAL A 1054 16.86 16.60 -37.22
N ILE A 1055 17.86 16.28 -36.40
CA ILE A 1055 18.49 17.22 -35.45
C ILE A 1055 20.00 16.98 -35.45
N ARG A 1056 20.78 18.08 -35.49
CA ARG A 1056 22.23 18.09 -35.26
C ARG A 1056 22.58 19.19 -34.26
N LEU A 1057 23.34 18.86 -33.21
CA LEU A 1057 23.80 19.79 -32.18
C LEU A 1057 25.27 19.46 -31.85
N GLY A 1058 26.20 20.40 -32.01
CA GLY A 1058 27.62 20.13 -31.79
C GLY A 1058 28.52 21.30 -32.19
N ILE A 1059 29.81 21.00 -32.37
CA ILE A 1059 30.80 21.90 -32.95
C ILE A 1059 31.07 21.42 -34.38
N TRP A 1060 31.05 22.33 -35.35
CA TRP A 1060 31.05 22.07 -36.79
C TRP A 1060 31.97 23.03 -37.53
#